data_AF-A0ABC8T541-F1
#
_entry.id   AF-A0ABC8T541-F1
#
_cell.length_a   1.000
_cell.length_b   1.000
_cell.length_c   1.000
_cell.angle_alpha   90.00
_cell.angle_beta   90.00
_cell.angle_gamma   90.00
#
_symmetry.space_group_name_H-M   'P 1'
#
loop_
_entity.id
_entity.type
_entity.pdbx_description
1 polymer ?
#
loop_
_entity_poly.entity_id
_entity_poly.type
_entity_poly.pdbx_seq_one_letter_code
_entity_poly.pdbx_strand_id
1 'polypeptide(L)'
;MEEKDAELLSKVAANHLFLAQFEPFRATILTLRSRNPELAKAILQTIVARGGRFDSVLWSHSCSSPALLTFLCILELLQFNEPTSPLWSFDANSLQLRVEFVLHVQIMVSRVSESLRKSIDLENIEKNEKGVGDLDSQGEILAENEELKNGDLREFLRILDTISDVGLARLKPDLGVMVEGESEGLLGGVGKIEEEELMSYRWVMLENADVFDALSGNIKKQVQWAEHDDSGLALLVRTEGNRGEEAERVLKLIQRSVQIAHMDAIKECLKESDLEGAVSHIRFLHLDYGVDETQYRMILQDLLKMVRSGKAEYGDTWLVMRDKFLSIYGEALSSNCTRLIQLIQGSPAQCWGNVFLSMGTDTSQSTLMTCEEERFVKKKRSFVNAFTALKAIQDELLSEEIETHRASDNNQTPPPLERLHNSIAKLKSETSLDNQTAPSNMAISTCKRDMYHYARVSGLYVLECIMDTSLSAVKREQLQEASNFLSLFPRLQPLVAVMGWDLLSGKTTARRKLMQLLWTSKSQVFRLEESSLYGSKSDEVSCIEQLCDSLCYQLDLASFVACVNSGQSWSLKYSLLLSGKELIERGNEGAHWDPFVENFVLERLAFQSPLRVLFDVVPSIKFQDAIELISMQPITSNLAAWKRMQDIELMHMRYALESAVLALGAMERTMTDETGSHQMAIFHLKNLRKHLDAINNKPRKVNKVARPISTLAGRQFVFDIICGILVGLACVICNLRAQKAT
;
A
#
# COMPACT_ATOMS: atom_id res chain seq x y z
N MET A 1 4.16 -23.77 29.15
CA MET A 1 4.48 -22.38 28.78
C MET A 1 4.08 -22.17 27.32
N GLU A 2 4.55 -23.03 26.42
CA GLU A 2 4.18 -23.04 24.99
C GLU A 2 2.67 -23.09 24.70
N GLU A 3 1.89 -23.84 25.49
CA GLU A 3 0.43 -23.95 25.31
C GLU A 3 -0.33 -22.64 25.61
N LYS A 4 0.14 -21.86 26.60
CA LYS A 4 -0.42 -20.53 26.92
C LYS A 4 -0.03 -19.50 25.87
N ASP A 5 1.19 -19.60 25.33
CA ASP A 5 1.66 -18.70 24.28
C ASP A 5 0.92 -18.96 22.96
N ALA A 6 0.62 -20.23 22.64
CA ALA A 6 -0.20 -20.61 21.49
C ALA A 6 -1.65 -20.08 21.61
N GLU A 7 -2.24 -20.14 22.82
CA GLU A 7 -3.58 -19.60 23.09
C GLU A 7 -3.63 -18.06 22.97
N LEU A 8 -2.58 -17.37 23.40
CA LEU A 8 -2.46 -15.92 23.22
C LEU A 8 -2.30 -15.56 21.74
N LEU A 9 -1.43 -16.28 21.02
CA LEU A 9 -1.23 -16.07 19.57
C LEU A 9 -2.50 -16.35 18.77
N SER A 10 -3.30 -17.36 19.13
CA SER A 10 -4.58 -17.63 18.46
C SER A 10 -5.60 -16.52 18.70
N LYS A 11 -5.66 -15.94 19.91
CA LYS A 11 -6.50 -14.77 20.20
C LYS A 11 -6.06 -13.53 19.42
N VAL A 12 -4.75 -13.28 19.33
CA VAL A 12 -4.20 -12.18 18.54
C VAL A 12 -4.49 -12.36 17.05
N ALA A 13 -4.34 -13.58 16.53
CA ALA A 13 -4.69 -13.90 15.15
C ALA A 13 -6.19 -13.65 14.88
N ALA A 14 -7.07 -14.09 15.79
CA ALA A 14 -8.51 -13.83 15.67
C ALA A 14 -8.85 -12.33 15.67
N ASN A 15 -8.15 -11.51 16.48
CA ASN A 15 -8.34 -10.06 16.48
C ASN A 15 -7.92 -9.41 15.14
N HIS A 16 -6.78 -9.80 14.58
CA HIS A 16 -6.35 -9.28 13.28
C HIS A 16 -7.24 -9.77 12.12
N LEU A 17 -7.76 -11.00 12.22
CA LEU A 17 -8.75 -11.53 11.29
C LEU A 17 -10.06 -10.74 11.35
N PHE A 18 -10.54 -10.43 12.56
CA PHE A 18 -11.74 -9.61 12.79
C PHE A 18 -11.62 -8.21 12.17
N LEU A 19 -10.42 -7.62 12.18
CA LEU A 19 -10.13 -6.31 11.57
C LEU A 19 -9.73 -6.39 10.08
N ALA A 20 -9.78 -7.59 9.47
CA ALA A 20 -9.30 -7.86 8.11
C ALA A 20 -7.88 -7.31 7.83
N GLN A 21 -6.99 -7.35 8.82
CA GLN A 21 -5.59 -6.94 8.70
C GLN A 21 -4.74 -8.15 8.32
N PHE A 22 -4.66 -8.44 7.02
CA PHE A 22 -4.05 -9.68 6.56
C PHE A 22 -2.56 -9.80 6.91
N GLU A 23 -1.74 -8.76 6.74
CA GLU A 23 -0.29 -8.86 7.04
C GLU A 23 0.02 -9.11 8.53
N PRO A 24 -0.60 -8.39 9.50
CA PRO A 24 -0.48 -8.74 10.92
C PRO A 24 -1.02 -10.15 11.26
N PHE A 25 -2.14 -10.55 10.64
CA PHE A 25 -2.68 -11.90 10.77
C PHE A 25 -1.68 -12.95 10.29
N ARG A 26 -1.13 -12.77 9.08
CA ARG A 26 -0.12 -13.62 8.47
C ARG A 26 1.12 -13.74 9.34
N ALA A 27 1.66 -12.64 9.85
CA ALA A 27 2.80 -12.66 10.77
C ALA A 27 2.51 -13.46 12.05
N THR A 28 1.31 -13.32 12.59
CA THR A 28 0.87 -14.08 13.77
C THR A 28 0.72 -15.57 13.46
N ILE A 29 0.18 -15.93 12.30
CA ILE A 29 0.06 -17.33 11.84
C ILE A 29 1.42 -17.96 11.57
N LEU A 30 2.36 -17.24 10.96
CA LEU A 30 3.73 -17.73 10.75
C LEU A 30 4.46 -17.97 12.09
N THR A 31 4.24 -17.08 13.06
CA THR A 31 4.76 -17.26 14.42
C THR A 31 4.11 -18.47 15.10
N LEU A 32 2.79 -18.61 14.96
CA LEU A 32 2.05 -19.76 15.48
C LEU A 32 2.51 -21.07 14.84
N ARG A 33 2.79 -21.08 13.52
CA ARG A 33 3.32 -22.25 12.80
C ARG A 33 4.62 -22.79 13.39
N SER A 34 5.51 -21.89 13.86
CA SER A 34 6.77 -22.30 14.51
C SER A 34 6.59 -22.93 15.89
N ARG A 35 5.47 -22.64 16.56
CA ARG A 35 5.17 -23.08 17.94
C ARG A 35 4.19 -24.25 18.00
N ASN A 36 3.12 -24.17 17.22
CA ASN A 36 2.07 -25.18 17.10
C ASN A 36 1.59 -25.22 15.63
N PRO A 37 2.22 -26.07 14.77
CA PRO A 37 1.90 -26.13 13.35
C PRO A 37 0.49 -26.67 13.08
N GLU A 38 0.00 -27.61 13.90
CA GLU A 38 -1.33 -28.19 13.75
C GLU A 38 -2.44 -27.15 13.97
N LEU A 39 -2.30 -26.29 14.99
CA LEU A 39 -3.26 -25.23 15.24
C LEU A 39 -3.24 -24.16 14.14
N ALA A 40 -2.05 -23.75 13.68
CA ALA A 40 -1.92 -22.80 12.56
C ALA A 40 -2.55 -23.34 11.27
N LYS A 41 -2.30 -24.62 10.98
CA LYS A 41 -2.91 -25.35 9.86
C LYS A 41 -4.44 -25.41 10.01
N ALA A 42 -4.96 -25.80 11.17
CA ALA A 42 -6.40 -25.88 11.42
C ALA A 42 -7.11 -24.52 11.25
N ILE A 43 -6.49 -23.42 11.69
CA ILE A 43 -7.02 -22.06 11.49
C ILE A 43 -7.11 -21.74 10.00
N LEU A 44 -6.03 -21.96 9.24
CA LEU A 44 -6.00 -21.69 7.80
C LEU A 44 -7.00 -22.58 7.05
N GLN A 45 -7.07 -23.87 7.37
CA GLN A 45 -8.02 -24.79 6.76
C GLN A 45 -9.47 -24.40 7.05
N THR A 46 -9.78 -23.93 8.26
CA THR A 46 -11.12 -23.44 8.62
C THR A 46 -11.51 -22.20 7.83
N ILE A 47 -10.59 -21.26 7.64
CA ILE A 47 -10.82 -20.05 6.84
C ILE A 47 -11.09 -20.43 5.38
N VAL A 48 -10.27 -21.33 4.82
CA VAL A 48 -10.44 -21.79 3.43
C VAL A 48 -11.74 -22.57 3.24
N ALA A 49 -12.09 -23.47 4.17
CA ALA A 49 -13.32 -24.26 4.14
C ALA A 49 -14.61 -23.41 4.18
N ARG A 50 -14.56 -22.26 4.86
CA ARG A 50 -15.66 -21.28 4.90
C ARG A 50 -15.62 -20.26 3.75
N GLY A 51 -14.60 -20.32 2.89
CA GLY A 51 -14.37 -19.31 1.86
C GLY A 51 -14.24 -17.89 2.43
N GLY A 52 -13.64 -17.78 3.61
CA GLY A 52 -13.42 -16.50 4.29
C GLY A 52 -14.70 -15.79 4.75
N ARG A 53 -15.88 -16.40 4.59
CA ARG A 53 -17.16 -15.82 5.02
C ARG A 53 -17.32 -16.00 6.54
N PHE A 54 -17.11 -14.91 7.26
CA PHE A 54 -17.33 -14.80 8.70
C PHE A 54 -18.19 -13.56 8.98
N ASP A 55 -19.29 -13.71 9.71
CA ASP A 55 -20.30 -12.66 9.89
C ASP A 55 -19.79 -11.42 10.65
N SER A 56 -18.70 -11.57 11.39
CA SER A 56 -18.16 -10.54 12.28
C SER A 56 -16.92 -9.81 11.75
N VAL A 57 -16.50 -10.03 10.49
CA VAL A 57 -15.25 -9.41 9.97
C VAL A 57 -15.49 -8.01 9.42
N LEU A 58 -14.73 -7.03 9.92
CA LEU A 58 -14.67 -5.67 9.42
C LEU A 58 -13.70 -5.61 8.22
N TRP A 59 -14.23 -5.73 7.00
CA TRP A 59 -13.43 -5.70 5.76
C TRP A 59 -12.63 -4.40 5.63
N SER A 60 -11.35 -4.54 5.26
CA SER A 60 -10.38 -3.43 5.19
C SER A 60 -9.84 -3.26 3.76
N HIS A 61 -9.11 -2.18 3.49
CA HIS A 61 -8.43 -2.00 2.20
C HIS A 61 -7.33 -3.05 1.95
N SER A 62 -6.76 -3.62 3.03
CA SER A 62 -5.73 -4.68 2.92
C SER A 62 -6.33 -6.03 2.55
N CYS A 63 -7.60 -6.26 2.88
CA CYS A 63 -8.36 -7.44 2.50
C CYS A 63 -9.83 -7.05 2.32
N SER A 64 -10.20 -6.74 1.08
CA SER A 64 -11.48 -6.12 0.72
C SER A 64 -12.63 -7.10 0.55
N SER A 65 -12.36 -8.41 0.52
CA SER A 65 -13.38 -9.43 0.31
C SER A 65 -13.05 -10.78 0.96
N PRO A 66 -14.08 -11.60 1.28
CA PRO A 66 -13.90 -12.98 1.75
C PRO A 66 -13.09 -13.86 0.80
N ALA A 67 -13.31 -13.74 -0.52
CA ALA A 67 -12.62 -14.53 -1.51
C ALA A 67 -11.12 -14.19 -1.57
N LEU A 68 -10.76 -12.91 -1.41
CA LEU A 68 -9.37 -12.49 -1.32
C LEU A 68 -8.70 -13.02 -0.05
N LEU A 69 -9.38 -12.99 1.10
CA LEU A 69 -8.89 -13.61 2.33
C LEU A 69 -8.60 -15.09 2.14
N THR A 70 -9.54 -15.81 1.51
CA THR A 70 -9.41 -17.25 1.19
C THR A 70 -8.21 -17.50 0.31
N PHE A 71 -8.04 -16.69 -0.74
CA PHE A 71 -6.90 -16.78 -1.65
C PHE A 71 -5.56 -16.54 -0.95
N LEU A 72 -5.47 -15.52 -0.11
CA LEU A 72 -4.24 -15.23 0.61
C LEU A 72 -3.94 -16.30 1.68
N CYS A 73 -4.97 -16.87 2.31
CA CYS A 73 -4.81 -17.98 3.26
C CYS A 73 -4.40 -19.30 2.59
N ILE A 74 -4.85 -19.60 1.37
CA ILE A 74 -4.40 -20.81 0.66
C ILE A 74 -2.91 -20.73 0.31
N LEU A 75 -2.39 -19.55 -0.05
CA LEU A 75 -0.95 -19.37 -0.31
C LEU A 75 -0.06 -19.72 0.90
N GLU A 76 -0.54 -19.42 2.11
CA GLU A 76 0.16 -19.81 3.35
C GLU A 76 -0.08 -21.29 3.72
N LEU A 77 -1.28 -21.82 3.44
CA LEU A 77 -1.60 -23.22 3.69
C LEU A 77 -0.76 -24.16 2.81
N LEU A 78 -0.52 -23.81 1.54
CA LEU A 78 0.29 -24.59 0.60
C LEU A 78 1.76 -24.74 1.00
N GLN A 79 2.25 -23.95 1.96
CA GLN A 79 3.60 -24.09 2.50
C GLN A 79 3.74 -25.24 3.53
N PHE A 80 2.64 -25.89 3.92
CA PHE A 80 2.66 -27.07 4.79
C PHE A 80 2.88 -28.36 3.97
N ASN A 81 3.55 -29.36 4.57
CA ASN A 81 3.84 -30.64 3.90
C ASN A 81 2.58 -31.45 3.52
N GLU A 82 1.46 -31.22 4.21
CA GLU A 82 0.15 -31.83 3.93
C GLU A 82 -0.96 -30.80 4.14
N PRO A 83 -1.27 -29.96 3.13
CA PRO A 83 -2.23 -28.86 3.29
C PRO A 83 -3.69 -29.32 3.35
N THR A 84 -4.02 -30.45 2.70
CA THR A 84 -5.41 -30.91 2.52
C THR A 84 -5.85 -31.96 3.54
N SER A 85 -4.94 -32.81 4.02
CA SER A 85 -5.21 -33.84 5.02
C SER A 85 -5.51 -33.20 6.41
N PRO A 86 -6.53 -33.63 7.17
CA PRO A 86 -7.52 -34.68 6.90
C PRO A 86 -8.87 -34.16 6.34
N LEU A 87 -8.99 -32.87 6.02
CA LEU A 87 -10.27 -32.21 5.72
C LEU A 87 -10.80 -32.45 4.30
N TRP A 88 -9.90 -32.61 3.33
CA TRP A 88 -10.26 -32.81 1.93
C TRP A 88 -9.55 -34.04 1.34
N SER A 89 -10.26 -34.78 0.50
CA SER A 89 -9.79 -35.97 -0.24
C SER A 89 -9.03 -35.63 -1.51
N PHE A 90 -9.15 -34.39 -2.00
CA PHE A 90 -8.46 -33.90 -3.17
C PHE A 90 -7.10 -33.26 -2.81
N ASP A 91 -6.25 -33.11 -3.82
CA ASP A 91 -4.88 -32.63 -3.66
C ASP A 91 -4.79 -31.10 -3.52
N ALA A 92 -3.59 -30.63 -3.17
CA ALA A 92 -3.30 -29.22 -2.94
C ALA A 92 -3.58 -28.34 -4.18
N ASN A 93 -3.30 -28.85 -5.39
CA ASN A 93 -3.54 -28.10 -6.63
C ASN A 93 -5.03 -27.98 -6.93
N SER A 94 -5.82 -29.04 -6.72
CA SER A 94 -7.28 -28.96 -6.85
C SER A 94 -7.87 -27.97 -5.87
N LEU A 95 -7.40 -27.92 -4.62
CA LEU A 95 -7.83 -26.92 -3.64
C LEU A 95 -7.51 -25.50 -4.10
N GLN A 96 -6.29 -25.26 -4.58
CA GLN A 96 -5.88 -23.95 -5.11
C GLN A 96 -6.78 -23.52 -6.27
N LEU A 97 -7.04 -24.39 -7.24
CA LEU A 97 -7.87 -24.06 -8.39
C LEU A 97 -9.31 -23.72 -7.98
N ARG A 98 -9.89 -24.44 -7.00
CA ARG A 98 -11.22 -24.16 -6.45
C ARG A 98 -11.29 -22.81 -5.73
N VAL A 99 -10.23 -22.41 -5.02
CA VAL A 99 -10.15 -21.09 -4.38
C VAL A 99 -9.98 -19.97 -5.42
N GLU A 100 -9.11 -20.16 -6.41
CA GLU A 100 -8.94 -19.23 -7.54
C GLU A 100 -10.25 -19.00 -8.30
N PHE A 101 -11.06 -20.06 -8.49
CA PHE A 101 -12.40 -19.94 -9.07
C PHE A 101 -13.28 -18.95 -8.29
N VAL A 102 -13.37 -19.09 -6.97
CA VAL A 102 -14.16 -18.18 -6.11
C VAL A 102 -13.61 -16.76 -6.19
N LEU A 103 -12.29 -16.58 -6.27
CA LEU A 103 -11.67 -15.26 -6.45
C LEU A 103 -12.04 -14.62 -7.80
N HIS A 104 -11.98 -15.36 -8.90
CA HIS A 104 -12.36 -14.85 -10.22
C HIS A 104 -13.83 -14.42 -10.27
N VAL A 105 -14.73 -15.22 -9.67
CA VAL A 105 -16.16 -14.85 -9.55
C VAL A 105 -16.33 -13.60 -8.68
N GLN A 106 -15.58 -13.46 -7.58
CA GLN A 106 -15.64 -12.25 -6.75
C GLN A 106 -15.12 -11.00 -7.49
N ILE A 107 -14.06 -11.13 -8.30
CA ILE A 107 -13.56 -10.04 -9.15
C ILE A 107 -14.67 -9.63 -10.12
N MET A 108 -15.36 -10.58 -10.74
CA MET A 108 -16.51 -10.29 -11.59
C MET A 108 -17.62 -9.54 -10.85
N VAL A 109 -18.04 -10.03 -9.68
CA VAL A 109 -19.04 -9.36 -8.82
C VAL A 109 -18.63 -7.92 -8.53
N SER A 110 -17.35 -7.68 -8.23
CA SER A 110 -16.84 -6.34 -7.93
C SER A 110 -16.89 -5.40 -9.13
N ARG A 111 -16.46 -5.85 -10.32
CA ARG A 111 -16.48 -5.05 -11.56
C ARG A 111 -17.91 -4.72 -12.00
N VAL A 112 -18.81 -5.70 -11.94
CA VAL A 112 -20.24 -5.52 -12.27
C VAL A 112 -20.91 -4.57 -11.27
N SER A 113 -20.60 -4.71 -9.98
CA SER A 113 -21.11 -3.79 -8.94
C SER A 113 -20.61 -2.36 -9.12
N GLU A 114 -19.35 -2.18 -9.53
CA GLU A 114 -18.81 -0.85 -9.84
C GLU A 114 -19.48 -0.24 -11.08
N SER A 115 -19.72 -1.06 -12.11
CA SER A 115 -20.46 -0.64 -13.30
C SER A 115 -21.89 -0.19 -12.97
N LEU A 116 -22.58 -0.93 -12.11
CA LEU A 116 -23.92 -0.59 -11.60
C LEU A 116 -23.91 0.70 -10.76
N ARG A 117 -22.85 0.97 -9.99
CA ARG A 117 -22.74 2.23 -9.24
C ARG A 117 -22.54 3.42 -10.17
N LYS A 118 -21.69 3.27 -11.18
CA LYS A 118 -21.43 4.32 -12.18
C LYS A 118 -22.70 4.67 -12.96
N SER A 119 -23.53 3.70 -13.33
CA SER A 119 -24.81 3.97 -14.01
C SER A 119 -25.80 4.71 -13.10
N ILE A 120 -25.91 4.34 -11.82
CA ILE A 120 -26.76 5.03 -10.85
C ILE A 120 -26.29 6.48 -10.57
N ASP A 121 -24.97 6.69 -10.47
CA ASP A 121 -24.41 8.03 -10.25
C ASP A 121 -24.65 8.96 -11.44
N LEU A 122 -24.59 8.44 -12.67
CA LEU A 122 -24.95 9.17 -13.90
C LEU A 122 -26.44 9.54 -13.91
N GLU A 123 -27.34 8.64 -13.53
CA GLU A 123 -28.78 8.95 -13.41
C GLU A 123 -29.04 10.08 -12.39
N ASN A 124 -28.33 10.09 -11.26
CA ASN A 124 -28.48 11.11 -10.22
C ASN A 124 -27.97 12.49 -10.68
N ILE A 125 -26.96 12.52 -11.55
CA ILE A 125 -26.45 13.77 -12.14
C ILE A 125 -27.45 14.29 -13.19
N GLU A 126 -27.97 13.43 -14.06
CA GLU A 126 -28.97 13.83 -15.08
C GLU A 126 -30.30 14.31 -14.46
N LYS A 127 -30.74 13.68 -13.35
CA LYS A 127 -31.94 14.10 -12.61
C LYS A 127 -31.78 15.47 -11.93
N ASN A 128 -30.54 15.89 -11.61
CA ASN A 128 -30.26 17.21 -11.04
C ASN A 128 -30.11 18.32 -12.09
N GLU A 129 -29.80 18.00 -13.35
CA GLU A 129 -29.69 18.98 -14.44
C GLU A 129 -31.03 19.28 -15.12
N LYS A 130 -32.02 18.39 -15.06
CA LYS A 130 -33.38 18.58 -15.64
C LYS A 130 -34.32 19.50 -14.83
N GLY A 131 -33.76 20.47 -14.10
CA GLY A 131 -34.51 21.47 -13.34
C GLY A 131 -34.99 22.68 -14.14
N VAL A 132 -34.56 22.87 -15.40
CA VAL A 132 -34.97 24.03 -16.23
C VAL A 132 -35.03 23.66 -17.71
N GLY A 133 -36.24 23.62 -18.29
CA GLY A 133 -36.45 23.86 -19.73
C GLY A 133 -36.93 22.69 -20.59
N ASP A 134 -38.15 22.86 -21.10
CA ASP A 134 -38.95 22.23 -22.16
C ASP A 134 -38.32 21.25 -23.20
N LEU A 135 -39.05 20.13 -23.39
CA LEU A 135 -39.16 19.18 -24.52
C LEU A 135 -37.90 18.67 -25.26
N ASP A 136 -37.60 17.38 -25.09
CA ASP A 136 -37.42 16.46 -26.24
C ASP A 136 -37.71 15.00 -25.86
N SER A 137 -38.52 14.34 -26.68
CA SER A 137 -39.01 12.95 -26.56
C SER A 137 -37.93 11.88 -26.77
N GLN A 138 -36.67 12.29 -26.87
CA GLN A 138 -35.50 11.42 -26.97
C GLN A 138 -34.94 11.03 -25.58
N GLY A 139 -35.24 11.83 -24.53
CA GLY A 139 -34.77 11.61 -23.16
C GLY A 139 -35.54 10.53 -22.39
N GLU A 140 -36.78 10.22 -22.77
CA GLU A 140 -37.57 9.12 -22.19
C GLU A 140 -37.07 7.74 -22.66
N ILE A 141 -36.67 7.61 -23.93
CA ILE A 141 -36.18 6.35 -24.49
C ILE A 141 -34.80 5.96 -23.92
N LEU A 142 -33.93 6.95 -23.66
CA LEU A 142 -32.64 6.71 -23.02
C LEU A 142 -32.80 6.35 -21.54
N ALA A 143 -33.72 7.00 -20.83
CA ALA A 143 -34.04 6.69 -19.44
C ALA A 143 -34.64 5.29 -19.27
N GLU A 144 -35.56 4.88 -20.17
CA GLU A 144 -36.11 3.50 -20.16
C GLU A 144 -35.04 2.43 -20.44
N ASN A 145 -34.09 2.69 -21.35
CA ASN A 145 -33.01 1.75 -21.66
C ASN A 145 -31.96 1.64 -20.53
N GLU A 146 -31.65 2.74 -19.83
CA GLU A 146 -30.75 2.74 -18.67
C GLU A 146 -31.40 2.05 -17.45
N GLU A 147 -32.69 2.27 -17.19
CA GLU A 147 -33.44 1.55 -16.13
C GLU A 147 -33.54 0.05 -16.42
N LEU A 148 -33.73 -0.35 -17.68
CA LEU A 148 -33.67 -1.75 -18.11
C LEU A 148 -32.29 -2.37 -17.83
N LYS A 149 -31.20 -1.70 -18.26
CA LYS A 149 -29.82 -2.16 -18.03
C LYS A 149 -29.47 -2.29 -16.54
N ASN A 150 -29.98 -1.39 -15.70
CA ASN A 150 -29.76 -1.42 -14.26
C ASN A 150 -30.51 -2.58 -13.57
N GLY A 151 -31.72 -2.89 -14.05
CA GLY A 151 -32.46 -4.10 -13.65
C GLY A 151 -31.73 -5.38 -14.07
N ASP A 152 -31.24 -5.42 -15.30
CA ASP A 152 -30.51 -6.54 -15.89
C ASP A 152 -29.20 -6.84 -15.16
N LEU A 153 -28.41 -5.81 -14.81
CA LEU A 153 -27.17 -5.99 -14.04
C LEU A 153 -27.42 -6.53 -12.62
N ARG A 154 -28.52 -6.13 -11.98
CA ARG A 154 -28.89 -6.63 -10.64
C ARG A 154 -29.26 -8.11 -10.68
N GLU A 155 -29.94 -8.54 -11.72
CA GLU A 155 -30.29 -9.95 -11.91
C GLU A 155 -29.03 -10.78 -12.25
N PHE A 156 -28.12 -10.25 -13.07
CA PHE A 156 -26.83 -10.90 -13.32
C PHE A 156 -25.98 -11.06 -12.05
N LEU A 157 -26.01 -10.09 -11.13
CA LEU A 157 -25.35 -10.23 -9.83
C LEU A 157 -25.90 -11.41 -9.02
N ARG A 158 -27.20 -11.71 -9.09
CA ARG A 158 -27.79 -12.90 -8.45
C ARG A 158 -27.31 -14.20 -9.07
N ILE A 159 -27.11 -14.21 -10.40
CA ILE A 159 -26.52 -15.36 -11.10
C ILE A 159 -25.07 -15.56 -10.65
N LEU A 160 -24.28 -14.48 -10.55
CA LEU A 160 -22.91 -14.53 -10.05
C LEU A 160 -22.83 -14.99 -8.58
N ASP A 161 -23.77 -14.57 -7.73
CA ASP A 161 -23.88 -15.05 -6.35
C ASP A 161 -24.16 -16.56 -6.31
N THR A 162 -25.05 -17.05 -7.18
CA THR A 162 -25.34 -18.49 -7.32
C THR A 162 -24.09 -19.27 -7.77
N ILE A 163 -23.33 -18.73 -8.73
CA ILE A 163 -22.05 -19.31 -9.19
C ILE A 163 -21.01 -19.29 -8.06
N SER A 164 -20.96 -18.22 -7.26
CA SER A 164 -20.09 -18.09 -6.09
C SER A 164 -20.41 -19.15 -5.04
N ASP A 165 -21.70 -19.39 -4.78
CA ASP A 165 -22.16 -20.42 -3.85
C ASP A 165 -21.84 -21.84 -4.35
N VAL A 166 -21.90 -22.09 -5.66
CA VAL A 166 -21.39 -23.34 -6.27
C VAL A 166 -19.88 -23.48 -6.02
N GLY A 167 -19.10 -22.41 -6.17
CA GLY A 167 -17.67 -22.41 -5.85
C GLY A 167 -17.39 -22.73 -4.37
N LEU A 168 -18.14 -22.12 -3.46
CA LEU A 168 -18.01 -22.31 -2.01
C LEU A 168 -18.45 -23.69 -1.55
N ALA A 169 -19.52 -24.24 -2.13
CA ALA A 169 -19.95 -25.60 -1.86
C ALA A 169 -18.83 -26.61 -2.15
N ARG A 170 -17.97 -26.33 -3.15
CA ARG A 170 -16.83 -27.18 -3.53
C ARG A 170 -15.61 -27.02 -2.63
N LEU A 171 -15.58 -26.02 -1.75
CA LEU A 171 -14.53 -25.82 -0.74
C LEU A 171 -14.86 -26.48 0.60
N LYS A 172 -16.08 -27.00 0.78
CA LYS A 172 -16.48 -27.65 2.04
C LYS A 172 -15.68 -28.94 2.29
N PRO A 173 -15.36 -29.27 3.55
CA PRO A 173 -14.68 -30.51 3.90
C PRO A 173 -15.54 -31.76 3.62
N ASP A 174 -14.88 -32.88 3.34
CA ASP A 174 -15.56 -34.14 2.95
C ASP A 174 -16.16 -34.89 4.15
N LEU A 175 -15.69 -34.58 5.36
CA LEU A 175 -16.21 -35.11 6.63
C LEU A 175 -16.78 -33.94 7.44
N GLY A 176 -18.03 -34.09 7.89
CA GLY A 176 -18.82 -33.10 8.63
C GLY A 176 -18.26 -32.74 10.01
N VAL A 177 -17.07 -32.14 10.05
CA VAL A 177 -16.54 -31.45 11.23
C VAL A 177 -16.94 -29.99 11.10
N MET A 178 -18.21 -29.69 11.42
CA MET A 178 -18.60 -28.34 11.83
C MET A 178 -19.29 -28.42 13.19
N VAL A 179 -18.82 -27.53 14.07
CA VAL A 179 -19.39 -27.17 15.35
C VAL A 179 -20.89 -26.92 15.20
N GLU A 180 -21.68 -27.54 16.08
CA GLU A 180 -23.11 -27.30 16.24
C GLU A 180 -23.40 -25.79 16.30
N GLY A 181 -24.24 -25.28 15.40
CA GLY A 181 -24.74 -23.91 15.50
C GLY A 181 -25.39 -23.33 14.26
N GLU A 182 -24.96 -23.67 13.05
CA GLU A 182 -25.45 -22.99 11.83
C GLU A 182 -25.47 -23.91 10.62
N SER A 183 -26.48 -24.77 10.50
CA SER A 183 -26.74 -25.46 9.24
C SER A 183 -28.18 -25.88 9.14
N GLU A 184 -29.08 -24.94 8.85
CA GLU A 184 -30.39 -25.28 8.28
C GLU A 184 -30.98 -24.22 7.33
N GLY A 185 -30.23 -23.16 6.95
CA GLY A 185 -30.80 -22.02 6.21
C GLY A 185 -30.38 -21.80 4.75
N LEU A 186 -29.25 -22.33 4.27
CA LEU A 186 -28.63 -21.85 3.01
C LEU A 186 -28.55 -22.88 1.86
N LEU A 187 -29.06 -24.09 2.04
CA LEU A 187 -28.93 -25.19 1.06
C LEU A 187 -30.26 -25.64 0.45
N GLY A 188 -31.28 -24.77 0.45
CA GLY A 188 -32.60 -25.04 -0.12
C GLY A 188 -32.77 -24.69 -1.60
N GLY A 189 -31.78 -24.10 -2.27
CA GLY A 189 -31.94 -23.70 -3.67
C GLY A 189 -30.61 -23.33 -4.32
N VAL A 190 -29.85 -24.33 -4.77
CA VAL A 190 -28.96 -24.06 -5.91
C VAL A 190 -29.91 -23.86 -7.09
N GLY A 191 -30.18 -22.61 -7.44
CA GLY A 191 -30.97 -22.28 -8.62
C GLY A 191 -30.37 -22.99 -9.82
N LYS A 192 -31.19 -23.71 -10.59
CA LYS A 192 -30.73 -24.26 -11.86
C LYS A 192 -30.46 -23.07 -12.77
N ILE A 193 -29.18 -22.81 -13.06
CA ILE A 193 -28.81 -21.81 -14.05
C ILE A 193 -29.07 -22.43 -15.42
N GLU A 194 -29.97 -21.83 -16.19
CA GLU A 194 -30.23 -22.23 -17.57
C GLU A 194 -29.28 -21.50 -18.54
N GLU A 195 -28.98 -22.13 -19.69
CA GLU A 195 -28.11 -21.52 -20.72
C GLU A 195 -28.72 -20.20 -21.21
N GLU A 196 -30.05 -20.14 -21.35
CA GLU A 196 -30.78 -18.95 -21.82
C GLU A 196 -30.64 -17.76 -20.85
N GLU A 197 -30.72 -18.02 -19.54
CA GLU A 197 -30.55 -17.02 -18.49
C GLU A 197 -29.12 -16.47 -18.44
N LEU A 198 -28.12 -17.31 -18.66
CA LEU A 198 -26.73 -16.86 -18.68
C LEU A 198 -26.38 -16.10 -19.98
N MET A 199 -27.00 -16.50 -21.10
CA MET A 199 -26.76 -15.90 -22.41
C MET A 199 -27.43 -14.54 -22.61
N SER A 200 -28.47 -14.19 -21.85
CA SER A 200 -29.07 -12.85 -21.87
C SER A 200 -28.06 -11.75 -21.46
N TYR A 201 -27.02 -12.12 -20.70
CA TYR A 201 -25.96 -11.24 -20.22
C TYR A 201 -24.64 -11.39 -21.01
N ARG A 202 -24.69 -11.90 -22.25
CA ARG A 202 -23.51 -12.08 -23.11
C ARG A 202 -22.66 -10.80 -23.27
N TRP A 203 -23.28 -9.63 -23.24
CA TRP A 203 -22.57 -8.35 -23.35
C TRP A 203 -21.64 -8.11 -22.13
N VAL A 204 -22.08 -8.47 -20.92
CA VAL A 204 -21.26 -8.40 -19.70
C VAL A 204 -20.05 -9.34 -19.79
N MET A 205 -20.24 -10.51 -20.43
CA MET A 205 -19.14 -11.44 -20.69
C MET A 205 -18.11 -10.87 -21.63
N LEU A 206 -18.54 -10.17 -22.69
CA LEU A 206 -17.65 -9.53 -23.66
C LEU A 206 -16.90 -8.35 -23.05
N GLU A 207 -17.55 -7.52 -22.23
CA GLU A 207 -16.89 -6.40 -21.52
C GLU A 207 -15.81 -6.85 -20.52
N ASN A 208 -15.96 -8.06 -19.97
CA ASN A 208 -15.04 -8.64 -18.98
C ASN A 208 -14.34 -9.90 -19.52
N ALA A 209 -14.05 -9.92 -20.82
CA ALA A 209 -13.50 -11.10 -21.49
C ALA A 209 -12.17 -11.60 -20.87
N ASP A 210 -11.36 -10.70 -20.30
CA ASP A 210 -10.11 -11.03 -19.61
C ASP A 210 -10.33 -11.92 -18.38
N VAL A 211 -11.34 -11.61 -17.56
CA VAL A 211 -11.65 -12.39 -16.35
C VAL A 211 -12.38 -13.69 -16.71
N PHE A 212 -13.27 -13.67 -17.70
CA PHE A 212 -13.94 -14.88 -18.18
C PHE A 212 -13.00 -15.85 -18.88
N ASP A 213 -11.96 -15.38 -19.57
CA ASP A 213 -10.90 -16.23 -20.13
C ASP A 213 -10.09 -16.90 -19.03
N ALA A 214 -9.65 -16.14 -18.02
CA ALA A 214 -8.95 -16.67 -16.85
C ALA A 214 -9.82 -17.70 -16.10
N LEU A 215 -11.10 -17.40 -15.89
CA LEU A 215 -12.08 -18.29 -15.28
C LEU A 215 -12.24 -19.58 -16.12
N SER A 216 -12.39 -19.46 -17.44
CA SER A 216 -12.55 -20.61 -18.34
C SER A 216 -11.31 -21.50 -18.36
N GLY A 217 -10.11 -20.91 -18.34
CA GLY A 217 -8.85 -21.65 -18.23
C GLY A 217 -8.69 -22.35 -16.87
N ASN A 218 -9.12 -21.70 -15.78
CA ASN A 218 -9.15 -22.30 -14.45
C ASN A 218 -10.14 -23.49 -14.40
N ILE A 219 -11.36 -23.33 -14.94
CA ILE A 219 -12.36 -24.41 -15.06
C ILE A 219 -11.79 -25.60 -15.85
N LYS A 220 -11.11 -25.34 -16.98
CA LYS A 220 -10.52 -26.40 -17.81
C LYS A 220 -9.56 -27.27 -17.00
N LYS A 221 -8.68 -26.63 -16.22
CA LYS A 221 -7.74 -27.35 -15.34
C LYS A 221 -8.48 -28.17 -14.29
N GLN A 222 -9.59 -27.69 -13.76
CA GLN A 222 -10.37 -28.44 -12.78
C GLN A 222 -11.11 -29.65 -13.38
N VAL A 223 -11.64 -29.53 -14.60
CA VAL A 223 -12.40 -30.59 -15.27
C VAL A 223 -11.48 -31.66 -15.86
N GLN A 224 -10.34 -31.29 -16.44
CA GLN A 224 -9.38 -32.26 -17.01
C GLN A 224 -8.75 -33.21 -15.98
N TRP A 225 -8.71 -32.80 -14.70
CA TRP A 225 -8.18 -33.64 -13.62
C TRP A 225 -9.16 -34.74 -13.19
N ALA A 226 -10.45 -34.60 -13.52
CA ALA A 226 -11.45 -35.65 -13.27
C ALA A 226 -11.35 -36.83 -14.27
N GLU A 227 -10.78 -36.61 -15.46
CA GLU A 227 -10.69 -37.62 -16.52
C GLU A 227 -9.37 -38.43 -16.51
N HIS A 228 -8.34 -37.97 -15.78
CA HIS A 228 -7.00 -38.59 -15.79
C HIS A 228 -6.73 -39.57 -14.64
N ASP A 229 -7.63 -39.69 -13.67
CA ASP A 229 -7.48 -40.63 -12.54
C ASP A 229 -8.14 -41.98 -12.87
N ASP A 230 -7.61 -42.64 -13.91
CA ASP A 230 -7.95 -44.01 -14.31
C ASP A 230 -7.14 -45.04 -13.47
N SER A 231 -6.89 -44.70 -12.20
CA SER A 231 -6.42 -45.66 -11.21
C SER A 231 -7.65 -46.39 -10.65
N GLY A 232 -7.82 -47.65 -11.03
CA GLY A 232 -8.98 -48.52 -10.72
C GLY A 232 -9.28 -48.80 -9.24
N LEU A 233 -8.86 -47.93 -8.32
CA LEU A 233 -9.15 -47.93 -6.89
C LEU A 233 -10.17 -46.84 -6.49
N ALA A 234 -10.49 -45.88 -7.36
CA ALA A 234 -11.46 -44.81 -7.09
C ALA A 234 -12.95 -45.21 -7.26
N LEU A 235 -13.24 -46.50 -7.54
CA LEU A 235 -14.62 -47.00 -7.70
C LEU A 235 -15.34 -47.30 -6.38
N LEU A 236 -14.67 -47.22 -5.22
CA LEU A 236 -15.26 -47.58 -3.92
C LEU A 236 -15.56 -46.41 -2.97
N VAL A 237 -15.26 -45.16 -3.36
CA VAL A 237 -15.56 -43.94 -2.55
C VAL A 237 -16.36 -42.90 -3.35
N ARG A 238 -17.15 -43.32 -4.35
CA ARG A 238 -18.24 -42.48 -4.89
C ARG A 238 -19.41 -42.47 -3.91
N THR A 239 -19.26 -41.74 -2.81
CA THR A 239 -20.35 -41.46 -1.86
C THR A 239 -20.68 -39.95 -1.84
N GLU A 240 -20.65 -39.29 -3.00
CA GLU A 240 -21.21 -37.94 -3.18
C GLU A 240 -22.11 -37.91 -4.42
N GLY A 241 -23.34 -38.41 -4.25
CA GLY A 241 -24.38 -38.34 -5.27
C GLY A 241 -24.87 -36.91 -5.51
N ASN A 242 -25.22 -36.61 -6.76
CA ASN A 242 -25.91 -35.42 -7.28
C ASN A 242 -25.21 -34.04 -7.15
N ARG A 243 -24.43 -33.75 -6.10
CA ARG A 243 -23.86 -32.39 -5.88
C ARG A 243 -22.65 -32.07 -6.77
N GLY A 244 -21.75 -33.03 -6.96
CA GLY A 244 -20.57 -32.84 -7.83
C GLY A 244 -20.96 -32.71 -9.31
N GLU A 245 -21.95 -33.48 -9.75
CA GLU A 245 -22.44 -33.49 -11.13
C GLU A 245 -23.12 -32.16 -11.52
N GLU A 246 -23.93 -31.58 -10.63
CA GLU A 246 -24.58 -30.29 -10.88
C GLU A 246 -23.56 -29.14 -10.91
N ALA A 247 -22.56 -29.17 -10.02
CA ALA A 247 -21.49 -28.18 -10.04
C ALA A 247 -20.67 -28.26 -11.34
N GLU A 248 -20.28 -29.46 -11.77
CA GLU A 248 -19.56 -29.67 -13.03
C GLU A 248 -20.37 -29.22 -14.25
N ARG A 249 -21.70 -29.45 -14.24
CA ARG A 249 -22.63 -28.94 -15.25
C ARG A 249 -22.57 -27.42 -15.33
N VAL A 250 -22.65 -26.71 -14.20
CA VAL A 250 -22.58 -25.23 -14.17
C VAL A 250 -21.24 -24.72 -14.70
N LEU A 251 -20.13 -25.37 -14.35
CA LEU A 251 -18.79 -24.99 -14.85
C LEU A 251 -18.68 -25.14 -16.38
N LYS A 252 -19.16 -26.27 -16.93
CA LYS A 252 -19.19 -26.50 -18.38
C LYS A 252 -20.12 -25.51 -19.10
N LEU A 253 -21.24 -25.16 -18.47
CA LEU A 253 -22.17 -24.15 -18.98
C LEU A 253 -21.49 -22.78 -19.11
N ILE A 254 -20.74 -22.33 -18.10
CA ILE A 254 -20.00 -21.06 -18.15
C ILE A 254 -19.02 -21.04 -19.33
N GLN A 255 -18.19 -22.09 -19.48
CA GLN A 255 -17.25 -22.18 -20.59
C GLN A 255 -17.95 -22.11 -21.94
N ARG A 256 -19.03 -22.88 -22.11
CA ARG A 256 -19.82 -22.90 -23.34
C ARG A 256 -20.45 -21.54 -23.66
N SER A 257 -21.05 -20.87 -22.68
CA SER A 257 -21.65 -19.56 -22.85
C SER A 257 -20.64 -18.49 -23.26
N VAL A 258 -19.43 -18.50 -22.66
CA VAL A 258 -18.34 -17.58 -23.07
C VAL A 258 -17.94 -17.81 -24.53
N GLN A 259 -17.85 -19.07 -24.97
CA GLN A 259 -17.54 -19.39 -26.36
C GLN A 259 -18.63 -18.91 -27.32
N ILE A 260 -19.90 -19.17 -27.02
CA ILE A 260 -21.03 -18.75 -27.85
C ILE A 260 -21.08 -17.22 -27.93
N ALA A 261 -20.85 -16.51 -26.82
CA ALA A 261 -20.82 -15.05 -26.80
C ALA A 261 -19.74 -14.46 -27.73
N HIS A 262 -18.51 -14.96 -27.67
CA HIS A 262 -17.44 -14.53 -28.58
C HIS A 262 -17.71 -14.92 -30.04
N MET A 263 -18.31 -16.08 -30.28
CA MET A 263 -18.69 -16.52 -31.63
C MET A 263 -19.79 -15.65 -32.23
N ASP A 264 -20.79 -15.26 -31.45
CA ASP A 264 -21.84 -14.36 -31.88
C ASP A 264 -21.32 -12.94 -32.12
N ALA A 265 -20.41 -12.45 -31.27
CA ALA A 265 -19.72 -11.18 -31.50
C ALA A 265 -18.93 -11.19 -32.83
N ILE A 266 -18.22 -12.27 -33.14
CA ILE A 266 -17.54 -12.41 -34.44
C ILE A 266 -18.57 -12.35 -35.58
N LYS A 267 -19.71 -13.05 -35.48
CA LYS A 267 -20.75 -12.99 -36.52
C LYS A 267 -21.33 -11.59 -36.68
N GLU A 268 -21.45 -10.82 -35.60
CA GLU A 268 -21.94 -9.44 -35.62
C GLU A 268 -20.92 -8.50 -36.26
N CYS A 269 -19.66 -8.56 -35.86
CA CYS A 269 -18.56 -7.83 -36.50
C CYS A 269 -18.45 -8.16 -38.00
N LEU A 270 -18.67 -9.42 -38.39
CA LEU A 270 -18.73 -9.83 -39.79
C LEU A 270 -19.91 -9.18 -40.53
N LYS A 271 -21.07 -8.97 -39.90
CA LYS A 271 -22.18 -8.24 -40.55
C LYS A 271 -21.86 -6.75 -40.71
N GLU A 272 -21.17 -6.17 -39.73
CA GLU A 272 -20.77 -4.75 -39.72
C GLU A 272 -19.52 -4.47 -40.57
N SER A 273 -18.89 -5.50 -41.15
CA SER A 273 -17.61 -5.42 -41.86
C SER A 273 -16.44 -4.93 -40.98
N ASP A 274 -16.55 -5.07 -39.66
CA ASP A 274 -15.47 -4.81 -38.71
C ASP A 274 -14.55 -6.03 -38.58
N LEU A 275 -13.50 -6.05 -39.39
CA LEU A 275 -12.50 -7.13 -39.38
C LEU A 275 -11.63 -7.10 -38.12
N GLU A 276 -11.36 -5.94 -37.53
CA GLU A 276 -10.46 -5.84 -36.38
C GLU A 276 -11.15 -6.33 -35.11
N GLY A 277 -12.42 -5.94 -34.91
CA GLY A 277 -13.27 -6.47 -33.83
C GLY A 277 -13.42 -7.99 -33.92
N ALA A 278 -13.71 -8.52 -35.11
CA ALA A 278 -13.83 -9.95 -35.35
C ALA A 278 -12.52 -10.71 -35.03
N VAL A 279 -11.36 -10.15 -35.40
CA VAL A 279 -10.06 -10.77 -35.15
C VAL A 279 -9.71 -10.76 -33.67
N SER A 280 -10.04 -9.67 -32.95
CA SER A 280 -9.77 -9.54 -31.51
C SER A 280 -10.45 -10.62 -30.65
N HIS A 281 -11.60 -11.13 -31.08
CA HIS A 281 -12.34 -12.18 -30.35
C HIS A 281 -11.77 -13.59 -30.54
N ILE A 282 -10.92 -13.82 -31.55
CA ILE A 282 -10.34 -15.15 -31.82
C ILE A 282 -9.46 -15.63 -30.66
N ARG A 283 -8.78 -14.71 -29.95
CA ARG A 283 -7.92 -15.05 -28.81
C ARG A 283 -8.66 -15.75 -27.67
N PHE A 284 -9.98 -15.64 -27.60
CA PHE A 284 -10.79 -16.22 -26.53
C PHE A 284 -11.42 -17.57 -26.92
N LEU A 285 -11.25 -18.02 -28.18
CA LEU A 285 -11.87 -19.23 -28.68
C LEU A 285 -11.07 -20.49 -28.32
N HIS A 286 -11.77 -21.52 -27.85
CA HIS A 286 -11.15 -22.76 -27.42
C HIS A 286 -12.08 -23.97 -27.68
N LEU A 287 -11.59 -24.96 -28.43
CA LEU A 287 -12.40 -26.08 -28.94
C LEU A 287 -12.91 -27.05 -27.86
N ASP A 288 -12.22 -27.15 -26.72
CA ASP A 288 -12.59 -28.10 -25.66
C ASP A 288 -13.66 -27.54 -24.68
N TYR A 289 -14.32 -26.44 -25.00
CA TYR A 289 -15.28 -25.73 -24.11
C TYR A 289 -16.75 -26.05 -24.42
N GLY A 290 -17.03 -27.20 -25.04
CA GLY A 290 -18.39 -27.73 -25.17
C GLY A 290 -19.22 -27.19 -26.33
N VAL A 291 -18.62 -26.43 -27.26
CA VAL A 291 -19.23 -26.05 -28.54
C VAL A 291 -18.71 -26.94 -29.66
N ASP A 292 -19.56 -27.25 -30.63
CA ASP A 292 -19.22 -28.16 -31.73
C ASP A 292 -18.18 -27.56 -32.70
N GLU A 293 -17.19 -28.36 -33.09
CA GLU A 293 -16.07 -27.95 -33.97
C GLU A 293 -16.56 -27.36 -35.30
N THR A 294 -17.70 -27.81 -35.83
CA THR A 294 -18.25 -27.30 -37.09
C THR A 294 -18.66 -25.83 -36.98
N GLN A 295 -19.12 -25.39 -35.81
CA GLN A 295 -19.51 -24.00 -35.61
C GLN A 295 -18.30 -23.07 -35.63
N TYR A 296 -17.19 -23.46 -34.99
CA TYR A 296 -15.91 -22.74 -35.08
C TYR A 296 -15.41 -22.68 -36.52
N ARG A 297 -15.51 -23.80 -37.25
CA ARG A 297 -15.10 -23.89 -38.65
C ARG A 297 -15.88 -22.94 -39.55
N MET A 298 -17.20 -22.85 -39.40
CA MET A 298 -18.03 -21.95 -40.21
C MET A 298 -17.64 -20.48 -40.01
N ILE A 299 -17.50 -20.04 -38.76
CA ILE A 299 -17.17 -18.64 -38.43
C ILE A 299 -15.79 -18.26 -38.94
N LEU A 300 -14.79 -19.13 -38.71
CA LEU A 300 -13.44 -18.89 -39.22
C LEU A 300 -13.41 -18.88 -40.76
N GLN A 301 -14.18 -19.75 -41.43
CA GLN A 301 -14.28 -19.72 -42.88
C GLN A 301 -14.95 -18.45 -43.40
N ASP A 302 -16.00 -17.95 -42.74
CA ASP A 302 -16.69 -16.72 -43.13
C ASP A 302 -15.81 -15.49 -42.93
N LEU A 303 -15.02 -15.45 -41.85
CA LEU A 303 -13.97 -14.44 -41.65
C LEU A 303 -12.90 -14.49 -42.75
N LEU A 304 -12.41 -15.68 -43.09
CA LEU A 304 -11.43 -15.84 -44.17
C LEU A 304 -12.02 -15.47 -45.55
N LYS A 305 -13.31 -15.74 -45.80
CA LYS A 305 -14.00 -15.30 -47.02
C LYS A 305 -14.10 -13.78 -47.10
N MET A 306 -14.41 -13.11 -45.99
CA MET A 306 -14.50 -11.66 -45.95
C MET A 306 -13.16 -10.98 -46.26
N VAL A 307 -12.06 -11.48 -45.69
CA VAL A 307 -10.71 -11.00 -45.98
C VAL A 307 -10.35 -11.19 -47.47
N ARG A 308 -10.87 -12.24 -48.12
CA ARG A 308 -10.68 -12.51 -49.56
C ARG A 308 -11.52 -11.61 -50.47
N SER A 309 -12.70 -11.15 -50.02
CA SER A 309 -13.62 -10.33 -50.84
C SER A 309 -13.25 -8.84 -50.91
N GLY A 310 -12.21 -8.39 -50.19
CA GLY A 310 -11.69 -7.03 -50.29
C GLY A 310 -11.23 -6.73 -51.73
N LYS A 311 -11.83 -5.71 -52.36
CA LYS A 311 -11.70 -5.40 -53.80
C LYS A 311 -10.25 -5.45 -54.30
N ALA A 312 -10.05 -6.22 -55.37
CA ALA A 312 -8.77 -6.44 -56.03
C ALA A 312 -8.39 -5.26 -56.93
N GLU A 313 -7.63 -4.30 -56.40
CA GLU A 313 -6.80 -3.39 -57.20
C GLU A 313 -5.33 -3.61 -56.80
N TYR A 314 -4.53 -4.06 -57.77
CA TYR A 314 -3.23 -4.71 -57.60
C TYR A 314 -2.18 -3.84 -56.88
N GLY A 315 -1.38 -4.45 -55.98
CA GLY A 315 -0.23 -3.83 -55.31
C GLY A 315 -0.41 -3.66 -53.80
N ASP A 316 -1.06 -2.57 -53.37
CA ASP A 316 -1.22 -2.22 -51.96
C ASP A 316 -2.22 -3.13 -51.21
N THR A 317 -3.18 -3.71 -51.92
CA THR A 317 -4.18 -4.64 -51.35
C THR A 317 -3.61 -5.99 -50.92
N TRP A 318 -2.52 -6.47 -51.53
CA TRP A 318 -1.90 -7.75 -51.16
C TRP A 318 -1.19 -7.67 -49.81
N LEU A 319 -0.44 -6.58 -49.56
CA LEU A 319 0.23 -6.37 -48.28
C LEU A 319 -0.81 -6.22 -47.15
N VAL A 320 -1.89 -5.47 -47.39
CA VAL A 320 -3.01 -5.32 -46.45
C VAL A 320 -3.71 -6.66 -46.20
N MET A 321 -3.91 -7.48 -47.24
CA MET A 321 -4.49 -8.82 -47.11
C MET A 321 -3.59 -9.75 -46.30
N ARG A 322 -2.28 -9.75 -46.58
CA ARG A 322 -1.27 -10.52 -45.85
C ARG A 322 -1.23 -10.13 -44.38
N ASP A 323 -1.19 -8.84 -44.09
CA ASP A 323 -1.11 -8.33 -42.71
C ASP A 323 -2.39 -8.68 -41.93
N LYS A 324 -3.57 -8.67 -42.58
CA LYS A 324 -4.83 -9.17 -41.99
C LYS A 324 -4.83 -10.67 -41.72
N PHE A 325 -4.30 -11.49 -42.63
CA PHE A 325 -4.13 -12.93 -42.36
C PHE A 325 -3.15 -13.16 -41.20
N LEU A 326 -2.05 -12.43 -41.15
CA LEU A 326 -1.08 -12.51 -40.05
C LEU A 326 -1.71 -12.11 -38.72
N SER A 327 -2.61 -11.13 -38.70
CA SER A 327 -3.39 -10.75 -37.51
C SER A 327 -4.29 -11.89 -37.03
N ILE A 328 -5.06 -12.53 -37.93
CA ILE A 328 -5.88 -13.71 -37.62
C ILE A 328 -5.02 -14.85 -37.02
N TYR A 329 -3.89 -15.15 -37.64
CA TYR A 329 -2.97 -16.17 -37.12
C TYR A 329 -2.38 -15.75 -35.77
N GLY A 330 -2.03 -14.48 -35.59
CA GLY A 330 -1.53 -13.92 -34.35
C GLY A 330 -2.50 -14.11 -33.19
N GLU A 331 -3.77 -13.76 -33.38
CA GLU A 331 -4.81 -13.91 -32.36
C GLU A 331 -5.17 -15.38 -32.10
N ALA A 332 -5.21 -16.21 -33.14
CA ALA A 332 -5.38 -17.67 -32.99
C ALA A 332 -4.25 -18.29 -32.16
N LEU A 333 -3.02 -17.80 -32.31
CA LEU A 333 -1.87 -18.22 -31.52
C LEU A 333 -1.95 -17.76 -30.06
N SER A 334 -2.61 -16.63 -29.80
CA SER A 334 -2.86 -16.13 -28.44
C SER A 334 -3.92 -16.95 -27.70
N SER A 335 -4.77 -17.71 -28.40
CA SER A 335 -5.87 -18.50 -27.79
C SER A 335 -5.46 -19.73 -26.97
N ASN A 336 -4.15 -20.01 -26.86
CA ASN A 336 -3.62 -21.25 -26.27
C ASN A 336 -4.22 -22.56 -26.85
N CYS A 337 -4.95 -22.50 -27.98
CA CYS A 337 -5.57 -23.64 -28.65
C CYS A 337 -4.85 -23.97 -29.96
N THR A 338 -3.93 -24.95 -29.94
CA THR A 338 -3.18 -25.36 -31.13
C THR A 338 -4.05 -25.95 -32.24
N ARG A 339 -5.18 -26.57 -31.86
CA ARG A 339 -6.18 -27.14 -32.78
C ARG A 339 -6.96 -26.07 -33.56
N LEU A 340 -7.11 -24.86 -33.01
CA LEU A 340 -7.76 -23.75 -33.73
C LEU A 340 -6.93 -23.30 -34.93
N ILE A 341 -5.60 -23.34 -34.81
CA ILE A 341 -4.67 -23.09 -35.90
C ILE A 341 -4.78 -24.17 -36.96
N GLN A 342 -4.93 -25.44 -36.57
CA GLN A 342 -5.15 -26.55 -37.51
C GLN A 342 -6.46 -26.41 -38.29
N LEU A 343 -7.50 -25.78 -37.73
CA LEU A 343 -8.73 -25.48 -38.45
C LEU A 343 -8.54 -24.38 -39.49
N ILE A 344 -7.79 -23.33 -39.15
CA ILE A 344 -7.42 -22.25 -40.07
C ILE A 344 -6.50 -22.82 -41.19
N GLN A 345 -5.56 -23.67 -40.82
CA GLN A 345 -4.65 -24.44 -41.68
C GLN A 345 -5.26 -25.70 -42.30
N GLY A 346 -6.53 -26.02 -42.06
CA GLY A 346 -7.25 -27.13 -42.71
C GLY A 346 -7.92 -26.69 -44.01
N SER A 347 -8.02 -25.38 -44.25
CA SER A 347 -8.48 -24.78 -45.51
C SER A 347 -7.42 -24.47 -46.60
N PRO A 348 -6.09 -24.69 -46.46
CA PRO A 348 -5.08 -24.12 -47.36
C PRO A 348 -4.94 -24.85 -48.69
N ALA A 349 -5.35 -26.12 -48.79
CA ALA A 349 -5.40 -26.82 -50.08
C ALA A 349 -6.33 -26.11 -51.09
N GLN A 350 -7.29 -25.31 -50.60
CA GLN A 350 -8.08 -24.38 -51.40
C GLN A 350 -7.63 -22.90 -51.25
N CYS A 351 -7.07 -22.46 -50.10
CA CYS A 351 -6.62 -21.07 -49.90
C CYS A 351 -5.46 -20.67 -50.80
N TRP A 352 -4.47 -21.54 -50.99
CA TRP A 352 -3.26 -21.20 -51.76
C TRP A 352 -3.38 -21.67 -53.20
N GLY A 353 -4.11 -22.76 -53.47
CA GLY A 353 -4.35 -23.27 -54.82
C GLY A 353 -5.07 -22.29 -55.74
N ASN A 354 -6.09 -21.58 -55.26
CA ASN A 354 -6.85 -20.64 -56.10
C ASN A 354 -6.21 -19.25 -56.22
N VAL A 355 -5.33 -18.86 -55.29
CA VAL A 355 -4.50 -17.64 -55.42
C VAL A 355 -3.34 -17.90 -56.37
N PHE A 356 -2.79 -19.12 -56.41
CA PHE A 356 -1.75 -19.51 -57.35
C PHE A 356 -2.27 -19.90 -58.74
N LEU A 357 -3.52 -20.34 -58.91
CA LEU A 357 -4.06 -20.62 -60.25
C LEU A 357 -4.27 -19.36 -61.12
N SER A 358 -4.20 -18.14 -60.54
CA SER A 358 -4.14 -16.89 -61.31
C SER A 358 -2.70 -16.43 -61.64
N MET A 359 -1.68 -17.07 -61.04
CA MET A 359 -0.27 -16.86 -61.36
C MET A 359 0.28 -18.11 -62.03
N GLY A 360 0.39 -18.07 -63.36
CA GLY A 360 0.85 -19.20 -64.18
C GLY A 360 2.09 -19.91 -63.62
N THR A 361 1.96 -21.24 -63.53
CA THR A 361 2.99 -22.28 -63.56
C THR A 361 4.32 -22.01 -62.83
N ASP A 362 4.55 -22.69 -61.71
CA ASP A 362 5.69 -23.63 -61.59
C ASP A 362 5.62 -24.48 -60.31
N THR A 363 5.73 -25.79 -60.49
CA THR A 363 5.60 -26.85 -59.47
C THR A 363 6.79 -26.94 -58.49
N SER A 364 7.72 -26.00 -58.53
CA SER A 364 8.88 -25.90 -57.65
C SER A 364 8.67 -25.05 -56.39
N GLN A 365 7.56 -24.31 -56.28
CA GLN A 365 7.27 -23.46 -55.11
C GLN A 365 6.53 -24.16 -53.97
N SER A 366 5.85 -25.29 -54.23
CA SER A 366 5.15 -26.06 -53.18
C SER A 366 6.11 -26.68 -52.17
N THR A 367 7.32 -27.06 -52.59
CA THR A 367 8.37 -27.66 -51.72
C THR A 367 9.16 -26.58 -50.97
N LEU A 368 9.19 -25.34 -51.48
CA LEU A 368 9.78 -24.18 -50.82
C LEU A 368 8.89 -23.70 -49.65
N MET A 369 7.57 -23.72 -49.81
CA MET A 369 6.61 -23.35 -48.75
C MET A 369 6.60 -24.32 -47.56
N THR A 370 6.65 -25.64 -47.76
CA THR A 370 6.78 -26.60 -46.64
C THR A 370 8.12 -26.47 -45.92
N CYS A 371 9.20 -26.17 -46.66
CA CYS A 371 10.51 -25.86 -46.09
C CYS A 371 10.52 -24.54 -45.33
N GLU A 372 9.77 -23.52 -45.77
CA GLU A 372 9.68 -22.20 -45.13
C GLU A 372 8.70 -22.19 -43.94
N GLU A 373 7.63 -22.98 -43.96
CA GLU A 373 6.72 -23.19 -42.82
C GLU A 373 7.41 -24.00 -41.71
N GLU A 374 8.15 -25.06 -42.05
CA GLU A 374 9.04 -25.72 -41.08
C GLU A 374 10.13 -24.75 -40.62
N ARG A 375 10.71 -23.94 -41.51
CA ARG A 375 11.65 -22.89 -41.09
C ARG A 375 11.00 -21.85 -40.20
N PHE A 376 9.74 -21.49 -40.38
CA PHE A 376 9.04 -20.43 -39.62
C PHE A 376 8.54 -20.95 -38.28
N VAL A 377 8.04 -22.18 -38.19
CA VAL A 377 7.71 -22.86 -36.93
C VAL A 377 8.99 -23.20 -36.16
N LYS A 378 10.05 -23.64 -36.83
CA LYS A 378 11.38 -23.85 -36.23
C LYS A 378 12.04 -22.53 -35.87
N LYS A 379 11.81 -21.44 -36.61
CA LYS A 379 12.27 -20.08 -36.31
C LYS A 379 11.44 -19.44 -35.21
N LYS A 380 10.17 -19.79 -35.03
CA LYS A 380 9.28 -19.35 -33.93
C LYS A 380 9.52 -20.13 -32.66
N ARG A 381 9.69 -21.46 -32.73
CA ARG A 381 10.24 -22.26 -31.64
C ARG A 381 11.64 -21.79 -31.33
N SER A 382 12.47 -21.46 -32.31
CA SER A 382 13.77 -20.81 -32.12
C SER A 382 13.65 -19.36 -31.68
N PHE A 383 12.55 -18.64 -31.86
CA PHE A 383 12.41 -17.23 -31.45
C PHE A 383 11.88 -17.17 -30.03
N VAL A 384 10.92 -18.03 -29.66
CA VAL A 384 10.47 -18.23 -28.28
C VAL A 384 11.58 -18.90 -27.49
N ASN A 385 12.24 -19.95 -28.02
CA ASN A 385 13.44 -20.53 -27.40
C ASN A 385 14.61 -19.56 -27.44
N ALA A 386 14.77 -18.69 -28.44
CA ALA A 386 15.77 -17.64 -28.37
C ALA A 386 15.35 -16.53 -27.44
N PHE A 387 14.07 -16.27 -27.18
CA PHE A 387 13.65 -15.23 -26.24
C PHE A 387 13.71 -15.75 -24.81
N THR A 388 13.37 -17.02 -24.58
CA THR A 388 13.60 -17.70 -23.31
C THR A 388 15.08 -18.01 -23.11
N ALA A 389 15.83 -18.35 -24.16
CA ALA A 389 17.29 -18.48 -24.06
C ALA A 389 17.96 -17.12 -23.96
N LEU A 390 17.51 -16.06 -24.63
CA LEU A 390 18.05 -14.70 -24.45
C LEU A 390 17.70 -14.20 -23.06
N LYS A 391 16.49 -14.50 -22.54
CA LYS A 391 16.14 -14.21 -21.16
C LYS A 391 16.95 -15.05 -20.18
N ALA A 392 17.16 -16.34 -20.45
CA ALA A 392 17.98 -17.22 -19.61
C ALA A 392 19.47 -16.82 -19.65
N ILE A 393 20.00 -16.47 -20.82
CA ILE A 393 21.35 -15.94 -21.03
C ILE A 393 21.45 -14.56 -20.35
N GLN A 394 20.44 -13.70 -20.47
CA GLN A 394 20.42 -12.41 -19.80
C GLN A 394 20.34 -12.59 -18.27
N ASP A 395 19.59 -13.58 -17.79
CA ASP A 395 19.47 -13.92 -16.37
C ASP A 395 20.74 -14.58 -15.84
N GLU A 396 21.41 -15.41 -16.64
CA GLU A 396 22.69 -16.06 -16.34
C GLU A 396 23.84 -15.04 -16.34
N LEU A 397 23.89 -14.14 -17.33
CA LEU A 397 24.82 -13.01 -17.36
C LEU A 397 24.59 -12.04 -16.20
N LEU A 398 23.33 -11.74 -15.85
CA LEU A 398 23.00 -10.95 -14.68
C LEU A 398 23.37 -11.68 -13.39
N SER A 399 23.18 -13.00 -13.32
CA SER A 399 23.58 -13.80 -12.15
C SER A 399 25.09 -13.81 -11.97
N GLU A 400 25.85 -13.99 -13.06
CA GLU A 400 27.32 -13.93 -13.06
C GLU A 400 27.80 -12.51 -12.69
N GLU A 401 27.16 -11.46 -13.21
CA GLU A 401 27.42 -10.07 -12.79
C GLU A 401 27.15 -9.89 -11.30
N ILE A 402 26.05 -10.42 -10.76
CA ILE A 402 25.73 -10.33 -9.33
C ILE A 402 26.74 -11.09 -8.47
N GLU A 403 27.16 -12.29 -8.87
CA GLU A 403 28.13 -13.11 -8.14
C GLU A 403 29.52 -12.47 -8.14
N THR A 404 29.96 -11.95 -9.29
CA THR A 404 31.24 -11.23 -9.40
C THR A 404 31.24 -9.94 -8.59
N HIS A 405 30.13 -9.19 -8.59
CA HIS A 405 29.99 -8.00 -7.74
C HIS A 405 29.94 -8.36 -6.25
N ARG A 406 29.24 -9.43 -5.84
CA ARG A 406 29.23 -9.91 -4.45
C ARG A 406 30.62 -10.36 -3.97
N ALA A 407 31.45 -10.89 -4.86
CA ALA A 407 32.82 -11.29 -4.54
C ALA A 407 33.79 -10.10 -4.45
N SER A 408 33.45 -8.97 -5.10
CA SER A 408 34.30 -7.78 -5.21
C SER A 408 33.93 -6.66 -4.21
N ASP A 409 32.63 -6.47 -3.93
CA ASP A 409 32.14 -5.37 -3.10
C ASP A 409 32.00 -5.78 -1.62
N ASN A 410 32.83 -5.19 -0.76
CA ASN A 410 32.74 -5.32 0.70
C ASN A 410 31.47 -4.67 1.29
N ASN A 411 30.77 -3.81 0.54
CA ASN A 411 29.63 -3.02 1.02
C ASN A 411 28.26 -3.61 0.69
N GLN A 412 28.19 -4.74 -0.04
CA GLN A 412 26.96 -5.43 -0.45
C GLN A 412 25.95 -4.52 -1.19
N THR A 413 26.42 -3.46 -1.86
CA THR A 413 25.51 -2.55 -2.57
C THR A 413 25.04 -3.16 -3.90
N PRO A 414 23.73 -3.20 -4.19
CA PRO A 414 23.23 -3.69 -5.46
C PRO A 414 23.74 -2.83 -6.64
N PRO A 415 24.23 -3.44 -7.73
CA PRO A 415 24.75 -2.71 -8.90
C PRO A 415 23.79 -1.65 -9.49
N PRO A 416 22.45 -1.86 -9.53
CA PRO A 416 21.53 -0.81 -10.00
C PRO A 416 21.53 0.44 -9.12
N LEU A 417 21.72 0.29 -7.81
CA LEU A 417 21.76 1.40 -6.85
C LEU A 417 23.08 2.16 -6.94
N GLU A 418 24.19 1.46 -7.12
CA GLU A 418 25.50 2.08 -7.34
C GLU A 418 25.51 2.92 -8.63
N ARG A 419 24.96 2.38 -9.73
CA ARG A 419 24.77 3.13 -10.98
C ARG A 419 23.93 4.38 -10.78
N LEU A 420 22.84 4.30 -10.01
CA LEU A 420 22.02 5.47 -9.68
C LEU A 420 22.83 6.50 -8.88
N HIS A 421 23.56 6.07 -7.86
CA HIS A 421 24.38 6.96 -7.03
C HIS A 421 25.43 7.71 -7.86
N ASN A 422 26.17 7.00 -8.71
CA ASN A 422 27.15 7.57 -9.62
C ASN A 422 26.51 8.52 -10.64
N SER A 423 25.32 8.18 -11.16
CA SER A 423 24.58 9.07 -12.08
C SER A 423 24.17 10.37 -11.40
N ILE A 424 23.66 10.30 -10.17
CA ILE A 424 23.28 11.48 -9.39
C ILE A 424 24.50 12.31 -9.00
N ALA A 425 25.62 11.66 -8.63
CA ALA A 425 26.87 12.33 -8.32
C ALA A 425 27.42 13.10 -9.53
N LYS A 426 27.36 12.49 -10.72
CA LYS A 426 27.76 13.13 -11.98
C LYS A 426 26.89 14.35 -12.30
N LEU A 427 25.58 14.24 -12.16
CA LEU A 427 24.64 15.36 -12.37
C LEU A 427 24.88 16.54 -11.41
N LYS A 428 25.34 16.29 -10.18
CA LYS A 428 25.68 17.36 -9.23
C LYS A 428 26.97 18.11 -9.56
N SER A 429 27.84 17.54 -10.40
CA SER A 429 29.12 18.16 -10.81
C SER A 429 29.00 19.08 -12.04
N GLU A 430 27.92 18.95 -12.82
CA GLU A 430 27.65 19.76 -14.02
C GLU A 430 26.73 20.95 -13.67
N THR A 431 27.34 22.03 -13.18
CA THR A 431 26.63 23.25 -12.74
C THR A 431 26.02 24.03 -13.93
N SER A 432 24.73 23.88 -14.19
CA SER A 432 23.88 24.93 -14.81
C SER A 432 22.40 24.74 -14.44
N LEU A 433 21.70 25.84 -14.16
CA LEU A 433 20.63 25.89 -13.16
C LEU A 433 19.20 25.53 -13.60
N ASP A 434 18.88 25.30 -14.87
CA ASP A 434 17.47 25.38 -15.28
C ASP A 434 16.78 24.11 -15.82
N ASN A 435 17.42 22.93 -15.79
CA ASN A 435 16.77 21.68 -16.29
C ASN A 435 17.07 20.40 -15.47
N GLN A 436 17.35 20.51 -14.16
CA GLN A 436 17.83 19.37 -13.35
C GLN A 436 16.78 18.29 -13.02
N THR A 437 15.48 18.57 -13.13
CA THR A 437 14.42 17.63 -12.69
C THR A 437 14.21 16.46 -13.66
N ALA A 438 14.32 16.71 -14.98
CA ALA A 438 14.11 15.69 -16.01
C ALA A 438 15.16 14.56 -16.04
N PRO A 439 16.49 14.84 -16.02
CA PRO A 439 17.50 13.77 -16.03
C PRO A 439 17.53 12.96 -14.72
N SER A 440 17.21 13.59 -13.58
CA SER A 440 17.09 12.88 -12.30
C SER A 440 15.91 11.88 -12.31
N ASN A 441 14.76 12.26 -12.88
CA ASN A 441 13.59 11.39 -12.97
C ASN A 441 13.81 10.22 -13.93
N MET A 442 14.54 10.43 -15.03
CA MET A 442 14.92 9.38 -15.97
C MET A 442 15.90 8.37 -15.36
N ALA A 443 16.86 8.84 -14.55
CA ALA A 443 17.77 7.95 -13.82
C ALA A 443 17.01 7.12 -12.77
N ILE A 444 16.08 7.74 -12.05
CA ILE A 444 15.20 7.07 -11.07
C ILE A 444 14.33 6.01 -11.74
N SER A 445 13.67 6.31 -12.87
CA SER A 445 12.81 5.34 -13.56
C SER A 445 13.60 4.17 -14.14
N THR A 446 14.79 4.44 -14.69
CA THR A 446 15.72 3.40 -15.18
C THR A 446 16.17 2.49 -14.04
N CYS A 447 16.58 3.07 -12.91
CA CYS A 447 16.98 2.30 -11.73
C CYS A 447 15.82 1.46 -11.16
N LYS A 448 14.59 1.99 -11.12
CA LYS A 448 13.41 1.20 -10.70
C LYS A 448 13.23 -0.05 -11.56
N ARG A 449 13.30 0.10 -12.89
CA ARG A 449 13.19 -1.04 -13.82
C ARG A 449 14.29 -2.06 -13.57
N ASP A 450 15.54 -1.61 -13.49
CA ASP A 450 16.70 -2.48 -13.28
C ASP A 450 16.63 -3.19 -11.91
N MET A 451 16.10 -2.53 -10.88
CA MET A 451 15.87 -3.14 -9.56
C MET A 451 14.84 -4.27 -9.59
N TYR A 452 13.76 -4.16 -10.39
CA TYR A 452 12.82 -5.27 -10.55
C TYR A 452 13.46 -6.47 -11.27
N HIS A 453 14.34 -6.22 -12.24
CA HIS A 453 15.10 -7.29 -12.89
C HIS A 453 16.10 -7.94 -11.93
N TYR A 454 16.82 -7.15 -11.15
CA TYR A 454 17.74 -7.62 -10.12
C TYR A 454 17.02 -8.46 -9.04
N ALA A 455 15.90 -7.97 -8.52
CA ALA A 455 15.07 -8.67 -7.52
C ALA A 455 14.58 -10.03 -8.04
N ARG A 456 14.15 -10.09 -9.29
CA ARG A 456 13.69 -11.33 -9.92
C ARG A 456 14.79 -12.38 -10.05
N VAL A 457 16.02 -11.99 -10.40
CA VAL A 457 17.16 -12.92 -10.57
C VAL A 457 17.76 -13.32 -9.22
N SER A 458 17.86 -12.38 -8.27
CA SER A 458 18.43 -12.62 -6.94
C SER A 458 17.47 -13.26 -5.93
N GLY A 459 16.16 -13.29 -6.22
CA GLY A 459 15.13 -13.79 -5.32
C GLY A 459 14.83 -12.89 -4.12
N LEU A 460 15.25 -11.62 -4.15
CA LEU A 460 15.08 -10.66 -3.05
C LEU A 460 13.93 -9.68 -3.33
N TYR A 461 13.28 -9.18 -2.29
CA TYR A 461 12.28 -8.11 -2.45
C TYR A 461 12.95 -6.76 -2.67
N VAL A 462 12.44 -5.97 -3.63
CA VAL A 462 12.99 -4.64 -3.98
C VAL A 462 13.02 -3.71 -2.77
N LEU A 463 11.96 -3.68 -1.96
CA LEU A 463 11.87 -2.81 -0.78
C LEU A 463 12.82 -3.24 0.34
N GLU A 464 12.92 -4.54 0.61
CA GLU A 464 13.87 -5.12 1.57
C GLU A 464 15.31 -4.75 1.18
N CYS A 465 15.66 -4.99 -0.08
CA CYS A 465 16.96 -4.66 -0.64
C CYS A 465 17.32 -3.17 -0.49
N ILE A 466 16.37 -2.27 -0.78
CA ILE A 466 16.59 -0.82 -0.64
C ILE A 466 16.71 -0.41 0.82
N MET A 467 15.90 -0.97 1.73
CA MET A 467 16.00 -0.69 3.16
C MET A 467 17.34 -1.15 3.72
N ASP A 468 17.75 -2.39 3.46
CA ASP A 468 19.00 -2.96 3.98
C ASP A 468 20.22 -2.21 3.45
N THR A 469 20.21 -1.86 2.16
CA THR A 469 21.29 -1.07 1.56
C THR A 469 21.33 0.34 2.17
N SER A 470 20.16 0.97 2.38
CA SER A 470 20.07 2.30 2.99
C SER A 470 20.53 2.30 4.44
N LEU A 471 20.12 1.32 5.26
CA LEU A 471 20.55 1.18 6.65
C LEU A 471 22.03 0.86 6.76
N SER A 472 22.57 0.03 5.85
CA SER A 472 24.00 -0.25 5.76
C SER A 472 24.81 0.98 5.39
N ALA A 473 24.31 1.83 4.49
CA ALA A 473 24.92 3.12 4.18
C ALA A 473 24.87 4.09 5.38
N VAL A 474 23.77 4.11 6.15
CA VAL A 474 23.66 4.90 7.38
C VAL A 474 24.67 4.43 8.44
N LYS A 475 24.82 3.11 8.62
CA LYS A 475 25.81 2.52 9.54
C LYS A 475 27.25 2.91 9.17
N ARG A 476 27.53 3.07 7.87
CA ARG A 476 28.81 3.55 7.31
C ARG A 476 28.95 5.08 7.29
N GLU A 477 27.99 5.82 7.85
CA GLU A 477 27.90 7.30 7.84
C GLU A 477 27.80 7.94 6.44
N GLN A 478 27.50 7.15 5.41
CA GLN A 478 27.30 7.62 4.04
C GLN A 478 25.84 8.10 3.85
N LEU A 479 25.46 9.14 4.58
CA LEU A 479 24.07 9.60 4.65
C LEU A 479 23.51 10.13 3.32
N GLN A 480 24.39 10.67 2.45
CA GLN A 480 23.98 11.13 1.13
C GLN A 480 23.68 9.95 0.19
N GLU A 481 24.40 8.84 0.34
CA GLU A 481 24.17 7.61 -0.40
C GLU A 481 22.80 7.02 -0.04
N ALA A 482 22.50 6.91 1.26
CA ALA A 482 21.17 6.49 1.74
C ALA A 482 20.04 7.41 1.22
N SER A 483 20.23 8.73 1.26
CA SER A 483 19.25 9.70 0.73
C SER A 483 19.01 9.51 -0.77
N ASN A 484 20.06 9.26 -1.56
CA ASN A 484 19.94 8.99 -2.99
C ASN A 484 19.17 7.70 -3.25
N PHE A 485 19.42 6.62 -2.51
CA PHE A 485 18.69 5.35 -2.67
C PHE A 485 17.20 5.49 -2.34
N LEU A 486 16.88 6.20 -1.25
CA LEU A 486 15.50 6.43 -0.82
C LEU A 486 14.73 7.40 -1.74
N SER A 487 15.39 8.07 -2.68
CA SER A 487 14.70 8.83 -3.73
C SER A 487 13.83 7.95 -4.64
N LEU A 488 14.13 6.64 -4.72
CA LEU A 488 13.30 5.66 -5.44
C LEU A 488 11.93 5.49 -4.78
N PHE A 489 11.90 5.47 -3.44
CA PHE A 489 10.71 5.23 -2.62
C PHE A 489 10.66 6.21 -1.44
N PRO A 490 10.20 7.46 -1.64
CA PRO A 490 10.23 8.51 -0.63
C PRO A 490 9.48 8.16 0.68
N ARG A 491 8.44 7.33 0.60
CA ARG A 491 7.66 6.88 1.79
C ARG A 491 8.48 6.06 2.79
N LEU A 492 9.61 5.49 2.38
CA LEU A 492 10.49 4.75 3.29
C LEU A 492 11.42 5.68 4.10
N GLN A 493 11.55 6.96 3.73
CA GLN A 493 12.48 7.89 4.38
C GLN A 493 12.24 8.04 5.89
N PRO A 494 11.01 8.22 6.39
CA PRO A 494 10.78 8.36 7.84
C PRO A 494 11.14 7.08 8.59
N LEU A 495 10.85 5.91 8.02
CA LEU A 495 11.16 4.63 8.62
C LEU A 495 12.68 4.42 8.74
N VAL A 496 13.43 4.68 7.67
CA VAL A 496 14.90 4.58 7.68
C VAL A 496 15.53 5.67 8.56
N ALA A 497 14.92 6.85 8.67
CA ALA A 497 15.39 7.89 9.59
C ALA A 497 15.31 7.43 11.07
N VAL A 498 14.18 6.83 11.47
CA VAL A 498 14.00 6.30 12.83
C VAL A 498 14.89 5.09 13.07
N MET A 499 14.91 4.10 12.17
CA MET A 499 15.74 2.91 12.36
C MET A 499 17.25 3.23 12.30
N GLY A 500 17.64 4.17 11.44
CA GLY A 500 19.03 4.62 11.31
C GLY A 500 19.52 5.46 12.50
N TRP A 501 18.61 6.05 13.27
CA TRP A 501 18.95 6.85 14.46
C TRP A 501 19.75 6.07 15.50
N ASP A 502 19.33 4.82 15.75
CA ASP A 502 19.95 3.94 16.75
C ASP A 502 21.31 3.42 16.28
N LEU A 503 21.51 3.28 14.97
CA LEU A 503 22.79 2.87 14.36
C LEU A 503 23.88 3.94 14.53
N LEU A 504 23.51 5.19 14.83
CA LEU A 504 24.43 6.33 14.99
C LEU A 504 24.64 6.72 16.47
N SER A 505 24.60 5.74 17.39
CA SER A 505 24.84 5.96 18.82
C SER A 505 26.15 6.72 19.08
N GLY A 506 26.07 7.82 19.84
CA GLY A 506 27.23 8.65 20.18
C GLY A 506 27.65 9.65 19.10
N LYS A 507 27.04 9.66 17.91
CA LYS A 507 27.41 10.53 16.77
C LYS A 507 26.33 11.58 16.49
N THR A 508 26.29 12.65 17.29
CA THR A 508 25.22 13.67 17.20
C THR A 508 25.23 14.46 15.90
N THR A 509 26.40 14.73 15.33
CA THR A 509 26.55 15.38 14.02
C THR A 509 25.96 14.55 12.89
N ALA A 510 26.23 13.23 12.91
CA ALA A 510 25.67 12.28 11.95
C ALA A 510 24.14 12.15 12.13
N ARG A 511 23.64 12.03 13.36
CA ARG A 511 22.20 12.02 13.68
C ARG A 511 21.48 13.27 13.17
N ARG A 512 22.09 14.44 13.35
CA ARG A 512 21.56 15.70 12.83
C ARG A 512 21.48 15.69 11.31
N LYS A 513 22.58 15.32 10.64
CA LYS A 513 22.63 15.25 9.17
C LYS A 513 21.65 14.21 8.61
N LEU A 514 21.42 13.10 9.32
CA LEU A 514 20.44 12.07 8.96
C LEU A 514 19.01 12.67 8.95
N MET A 515 18.61 13.31 10.05
CA MET A 515 17.30 13.95 10.16
C MET A 515 17.14 15.09 9.14
N GLN A 516 18.22 15.84 8.88
CA GLN A 516 18.21 16.91 7.88
C GLN A 516 17.93 16.38 6.46
N LEU A 517 18.57 15.28 6.07
CA LEU A 517 18.45 14.71 4.74
C LEU A 517 17.14 13.94 4.55
N LEU A 518 16.74 13.10 5.51
CA LEU A 518 15.63 12.17 5.34
C LEU A 518 14.28 12.70 5.84
N TRP A 519 14.26 13.66 6.77
CA TRP A 519 13.01 14.18 7.33
C TRP A 519 12.75 15.64 6.95
N THR A 520 13.71 16.55 7.16
CA THR A 520 13.46 18.01 6.98
C THR A 520 13.65 18.48 5.54
N SER A 521 14.27 17.69 4.67
CA SER A 521 14.40 18.01 3.24
C SER A 521 13.23 17.43 2.44
N LYS A 522 12.25 18.27 2.09
CA LYS A 522 11.16 17.99 1.12
C LYS A 522 10.10 16.94 1.47
N SER A 523 10.16 16.24 2.61
CA SER A 523 9.15 15.22 2.99
C SER A 523 7.73 15.79 3.19
N GLN A 524 7.59 17.07 3.53
CA GLN A 524 6.28 17.75 3.65
C GLN A 524 5.69 18.15 2.28
N VAL A 525 6.53 18.40 1.27
CA VAL A 525 6.10 18.85 -0.06
C VAL A 525 5.64 17.67 -0.92
N PHE A 526 6.38 16.56 -0.92
CA PHE A 526 5.94 15.33 -1.61
C PHE A 526 4.66 14.73 -1.00
N ARG A 527 4.41 14.98 0.30
CA ARG A 527 3.15 14.63 0.98
C ARG A 527 1.94 15.36 0.42
N LEU A 528 2.08 16.60 -0.06
CA LEU A 528 0.98 17.39 -0.61
C LEU A 528 0.70 17.08 -2.08
N GLU A 529 1.73 16.78 -2.87
CA GLU A 529 1.58 16.47 -4.31
C GLU A 529 1.03 15.05 -4.55
N GLU A 530 1.52 14.02 -3.87
CA GLU A 530 1.06 12.63 -4.09
C GLU A 530 -0.23 12.27 -3.33
N SER A 531 -0.58 12.97 -2.25
CA SER A 531 -1.86 12.77 -1.54
C SER A 531 -3.06 13.31 -2.32
N SER A 532 -2.83 14.16 -3.33
CA SER A 532 -3.89 14.63 -4.23
C SER A 532 -4.34 13.58 -5.24
N LEU A 533 -3.49 12.57 -5.52
CA LEU A 533 -3.76 11.50 -6.49
C LEU A 533 -4.47 10.28 -5.88
N TYR A 534 -4.38 10.09 -4.56
CA TYR A 534 -5.04 9.01 -3.82
C TYR A 534 -5.90 9.64 -2.73
N GLY A 535 -7.18 9.85 -3.06
CA GLY A 535 -8.14 10.54 -2.21
C GLY A 535 -8.40 9.83 -0.89
N SER A 536 -7.73 10.26 0.17
CA SER A 536 -8.27 10.32 1.52
C SER A 536 -7.34 11.13 2.41
N LYS A 537 -7.75 12.35 2.78
CA LYS A 537 -7.18 13.07 3.94
C LYS A 537 -7.68 12.38 5.20
N SER A 538 -7.04 11.28 5.59
CA SER A 538 -7.19 10.80 6.96
C SER A 538 -6.32 11.70 7.86
N ASP A 539 -6.95 12.39 8.81
CA ASP A 539 -6.32 13.24 9.84
C ASP A 539 -5.42 12.45 10.83
N GLU A 540 -5.12 11.18 10.55
CA GLU A 540 -4.25 10.35 11.39
C GLU A 540 -2.79 10.56 11.02
N VAL A 541 -2.09 11.35 11.85
CA VAL A 541 -0.64 11.55 11.77
C VAL A 541 0.06 10.21 12.01
N SER A 542 0.89 9.77 11.07
CA SER A 542 1.66 8.52 11.17
C SER A 542 2.54 8.51 12.42
N CYS A 543 2.51 7.42 13.20
CA CYS A 543 3.30 7.30 14.43
C CYS A 543 4.81 7.44 14.19
N ILE A 544 5.30 7.01 13.02
CA ILE A 544 6.71 7.11 12.62
C ILE A 544 7.10 8.57 12.35
N GLU A 545 6.21 9.32 11.70
CA GLU A 545 6.42 10.75 11.43
C GLU A 545 6.46 11.56 12.73
N GLN A 546 5.57 11.25 13.67
CA GLN A 546 5.61 11.80 15.01
C GLN A 546 6.93 11.49 15.74
N LEU A 547 7.47 10.29 15.57
CA LEU A 547 8.77 9.94 16.16
C LEU A 547 9.89 10.78 15.54
N CYS A 548 9.89 10.98 14.22
CA CYS A 548 10.85 11.87 13.55
C CYS A 548 10.81 13.30 14.13
N ASP A 549 9.62 13.89 14.28
CA ASP A 549 9.47 15.22 14.88
C ASP A 549 9.97 15.26 16.33
N SER A 550 9.73 14.19 17.09
CA SER A 550 10.21 14.06 18.46
C SER A 550 11.74 13.95 18.54
N LEU A 551 12.38 13.23 17.61
CA LEU A 551 13.83 13.12 17.53
C LEU A 551 14.49 14.45 17.13
N CYS A 552 13.91 15.18 16.17
CA CYS A 552 14.35 16.54 15.84
C CYS A 552 14.26 17.48 17.05
N TYR A 553 13.15 17.43 17.78
CA TYR A 553 12.97 18.20 19.01
C TYR A 553 14.06 17.89 20.06
N GLN A 554 14.37 16.60 20.26
CA GLN A 554 15.40 16.18 21.20
C GLN A 554 16.81 16.66 20.79
N LEU A 555 17.13 16.67 19.49
CA LEU A 555 18.38 17.25 18.97
C LEU A 555 18.46 18.75 19.21
N ASP A 556 17.38 19.48 18.99
CA ASP A 556 17.34 20.93 19.21
C ASP A 556 17.54 21.26 20.69
N LEU A 557 16.92 20.47 21.59
CA LEU A 557 17.08 20.61 23.03
C LEU A 557 18.52 20.28 23.48
N ALA A 558 19.11 19.21 22.96
CA ALA A 558 20.49 18.85 23.23
C ALA A 558 21.47 19.92 22.74
N SER A 559 21.22 20.47 21.53
CA SER A 559 22.01 21.58 20.97
C SER A 559 21.94 22.80 21.87
N PHE A 560 20.73 23.21 22.28
CA PHE A 560 20.54 24.35 23.18
C PHE A 560 21.36 24.20 24.46
N VAL A 561 21.29 23.03 25.10
CA VAL A 561 22.03 22.77 26.35
C VAL A 561 23.55 22.82 26.10
N ALA A 562 24.03 22.28 24.99
CA ALA A 562 25.42 22.38 24.60
C ALA A 562 25.86 23.83 24.36
N CYS A 563 25.03 24.69 23.74
CA CYS A 563 25.31 26.12 23.58
C CYS A 563 25.51 26.80 24.94
N VAL A 564 24.54 26.62 25.83
CA VAL A 564 24.50 27.32 27.12
C VAL A 564 25.69 26.92 27.98
N ASN A 565 26.03 25.63 28.02
CA ASN A 565 27.20 25.13 28.73
C ASN A 565 28.52 25.60 28.11
N SER A 566 28.56 25.84 26.81
CA SER A 566 29.72 26.39 26.09
C SER A 566 29.79 27.92 26.12
N GLY A 567 28.83 28.59 26.77
CA GLY A 567 28.73 30.06 26.81
C GLY A 567 28.30 30.71 25.49
N GLN A 568 27.80 29.94 24.52
CA GLN A 568 27.30 30.42 23.24
C GLN A 568 25.80 30.73 23.32
N SER A 569 25.32 31.67 22.51
CA SER A 569 23.89 31.92 22.35
C SER A 569 23.28 30.90 21.39
N TRP A 570 22.12 30.35 21.76
CA TRP A 570 21.30 29.55 20.87
C TRP A 570 20.22 30.42 20.22
N SER A 571 19.82 30.08 19.00
CA SER A 571 18.72 30.77 18.30
C SER A 571 17.87 29.78 17.51
N LEU A 572 16.60 30.14 17.31
CA LEU A 572 15.63 29.33 16.54
C LEU A 572 16.07 29.06 15.09
N LYS A 573 17.01 29.84 14.55
CA LYS A 573 17.59 29.62 13.21
C LYS A 573 18.39 28.32 13.12
N TYR A 574 18.84 27.78 14.25
CA TYR A 574 19.58 26.52 14.31
C TYR A 574 18.66 25.32 14.57
N SER A 575 17.35 25.54 14.74
CA SER A 575 16.38 24.46 14.98
C SER A 575 16.13 23.66 13.71
N LEU A 576 16.22 22.33 13.83
CA LEU A 576 15.87 21.41 12.75
C LEU A 576 14.40 21.45 12.39
N LEU A 577 13.54 21.64 13.39
CA LEU A 577 12.08 21.72 13.19
C LEU A 577 11.66 22.97 12.43
N LEU A 578 12.33 24.09 12.66
CA LEU A 578 11.92 25.40 12.14
C LEU A 578 12.71 25.88 10.92
N SER A 579 13.96 25.42 10.75
CA SER A 579 14.87 26.02 9.76
C SER A 579 14.74 25.46 8.34
N GLY A 580 14.09 24.32 8.11
CA GLY A 580 13.98 23.74 6.77
C GLY A 580 15.32 23.71 6.00
N LYS A 581 15.26 23.78 4.66
CA LYS A 581 16.40 23.63 3.74
C LYS A 581 17.50 24.69 3.86
N GLU A 582 17.32 25.76 4.64
CA GLU A 582 18.25 26.91 4.75
C GLU A 582 19.60 26.57 5.42
N LEU A 583 19.69 25.46 6.15
CA LEU A 583 20.94 25.03 6.80
C LEU A 583 21.94 24.32 5.86
N ILE A 584 21.46 23.75 4.74
CA ILE A 584 22.34 23.01 3.80
C ILE A 584 23.12 23.98 2.91
N GLU A 585 22.52 25.09 2.50
CA GLU A 585 23.13 26.08 1.59
C GLU A 585 24.08 27.05 2.31
N ARG A 586 23.96 27.23 3.63
CA ARG A 586 24.74 28.22 4.37
C ARG A 586 26.10 27.70 4.87
N GLY A 587 26.40 26.42 4.69
CA GLY A 587 27.60 25.81 5.28
C GLY A 587 27.51 25.73 6.80
N ASN A 588 27.91 24.60 7.36
CA ASN A 588 27.92 24.36 8.80
C ASN A 588 29.07 25.12 9.51
N GLU A 589 29.36 26.35 9.09
CA GLU A 589 30.56 27.10 9.50
C GLU A 589 30.40 27.83 10.84
N GLY A 590 29.21 27.80 11.46
CA GLY A 590 28.90 28.68 12.60
C GLY A 590 28.67 28.02 13.96
N ALA A 591 28.51 26.70 14.07
CA ALA A 591 28.05 26.09 15.31
C ALA A 591 28.75 24.77 15.64
N HIS A 592 29.89 24.88 16.32
CA HIS A 592 30.58 23.74 16.89
C HIS A 592 29.97 23.43 18.26
N TRP A 593 28.95 22.57 18.28
CA TRP A 593 28.36 22.08 19.53
C TRP A 593 29.28 21.07 20.21
N ASP A 594 29.28 21.03 21.54
CA ASP A 594 30.01 20.01 22.29
C ASP A 594 29.29 18.64 22.16
N PRO A 595 29.88 17.67 21.43
CA PRO A 595 29.22 16.39 21.18
C PRO A 595 29.03 15.55 22.44
N PHE A 596 29.86 15.77 23.48
CA PHE A 596 29.72 15.05 24.75
C PHE A 596 28.46 15.51 25.48
N VAL A 597 28.26 16.82 25.59
CA VAL A 597 27.07 17.40 26.25
C VAL A 597 25.81 17.03 25.49
N GLU A 598 25.83 17.11 24.16
CA GLU A 598 24.65 16.73 23.35
C GLU A 598 24.27 15.26 23.55
N ASN A 599 25.23 14.34 23.48
CA ASN A 599 24.96 12.92 23.69
C ASN A 599 24.44 12.65 25.12
N PHE A 600 25.05 13.25 26.14
CA PHE A 600 24.59 13.11 27.51
C PHE A 600 23.13 13.54 27.69
N VAL A 601 22.74 14.67 27.07
CA VAL A 601 21.37 15.16 27.12
C VAL A 601 20.43 14.20 26.38
N LEU A 602 20.80 13.71 25.20
CA LEU A 602 20.00 12.73 24.43
C LEU A 602 19.78 11.43 25.22
N GLU A 603 20.80 10.91 25.88
CA GLU A 603 20.68 9.71 26.73
C GLU A 603 19.71 9.94 27.90
N ARG A 604 19.74 11.12 28.54
CA ARG A 604 18.78 11.43 29.60
C ARG A 604 17.36 11.61 29.08
N LEU A 605 17.18 12.19 27.89
CA LEU A 605 15.87 12.39 27.27
C LEU A 605 15.19 11.07 26.87
N ALA A 606 15.95 9.99 26.67
CA ALA A 606 15.39 8.66 26.47
C ALA A 606 14.62 8.12 27.69
N PHE A 607 14.97 8.56 28.91
CA PHE A 607 14.40 8.04 30.16
C PHE A 607 13.63 9.09 30.99
N GLN A 608 13.78 10.38 30.69
CA GLN A 608 13.24 11.47 31.51
C GLN A 608 12.50 12.50 30.66
N SER A 609 11.61 13.27 31.29
CA SER A 609 10.89 14.34 30.59
C SER A 609 11.84 15.48 30.18
N PRO A 610 11.59 16.13 29.03
CA PRO A 610 12.38 17.27 28.56
C PRO A 610 12.56 18.36 29.61
N LEU A 611 11.51 18.68 30.37
CA LEU A 611 11.57 19.64 31.48
C LEU A 611 12.58 19.22 32.55
N ARG A 612 12.57 17.96 32.98
CA ARG A 612 13.46 17.49 34.04
C ARG A 612 14.91 17.59 33.60
N VAL A 613 15.21 17.12 32.39
CA VAL A 613 16.58 17.16 31.84
C VAL A 613 17.06 18.60 31.68
N LEU A 614 16.22 19.49 31.14
CA LEU A 614 16.57 20.89 30.93
C LEU A 614 16.99 21.59 32.22
N PHE A 615 16.26 21.37 33.32
CA PHE A 615 16.54 22.03 34.59
C PHE A 615 17.57 21.32 35.47
N ASP A 616 17.79 20.02 35.28
CA ASP A 616 18.90 19.30 35.91
C ASP A 616 20.24 19.78 35.32
N VAL A 617 20.30 20.01 34.00
CA VAL A 617 21.54 20.38 33.30
C VAL A 617 21.73 21.91 33.20
N VAL A 618 20.65 22.69 33.06
CA VAL A 618 20.69 24.16 33.01
C VAL A 618 19.75 24.75 34.07
N PRO A 619 20.14 24.76 35.36
CA PRO A 619 19.29 25.25 36.44
C PRO A 619 18.94 26.75 36.32
N SER A 620 19.80 27.55 35.69
CA SER A 620 19.66 29.02 35.55
C SER A 620 19.15 29.45 34.17
N ILE A 621 18.41 28.60 33.48
CA ILE A 621 17.78 28.96 32.20
C ILE A 621 16.85 30.16 32.38
N LYS A 622 16.74 31.02 31.35
CA LYS A 622 15.83 32.17 31.37
C LYS A 622 14.41 31.70 31.03
N PHE A 623 13.41 32.40 31.57
CA PHE A 623 12.00 32.07 31.31
C PHE A 623 11.65 32.08 29.82
N GLN A 624 12.16 33.07 29.07
CA GLN A 624 11.88 33.19 27.64
C GLN A 624 12.40 31.98 26.86
N ASP A 625 13.67 31.63 27.04
CA ASP A 625 14.31 30.46 26.40
C ASP A 625 13.58 29.16 26.78
N ALA A 626 13.19 29.01 28.05
CA ALA A 626 12.45 27.83 28.51
C ALA A 626 11.07 27.70 27.84
N ILE A 627 10.31 28.80 27.70
CA ILE A 627 9.02 28.80 27.02
C ILE A 627 9.17 28.54 25.53
N GLU A 628 10.18 29.12 24.87
CA GLU A 628 10.46 28.86 23.46
C GLU A 628 10.74 27.36 23.22
N LEU A 629 11.62 26.75 24.03
CA LEU A 629 11.94 25.32 23.96
C LEU A 629 10.74 24.41 24.23
N ILE A 630 9.87 24.73 25.19
CA ILE A 630 8.67 23.91 25.46
C ILE A 630 7.63 24.08 24.35
N SER A 631 7.54 25.28 23.79
CA SER A 631 6.59 25.58 22.71
C SER A 631 6.93 24.81 21.42
N MET A 632 8.21 24.53 21.18
CA MET A 632 8.69 23.72 20.05
C MET A 632 8.40 22.21 20.14
N GLN A 633 7.89 21.70 21.26
CA GLN A 633 7.56 20.29 21.36
C GLN A 633 6.57 19.91 20.22
N PRO A 634 6.55 18.67 19.71
CA PRO A 634 5.55 18.26 18.71
C PRO A 634 4.16 18.08 19.34
N ILE A 635 3.09 18.61 18.73
CA ILE A 635 1.69 18.34 19.16
C ILE A 635 1.16 17.23 18.27
N THR A 636 0.96 16.05 18.86
CA THR A 636 0.60 14.85 18.09
C THR A 636 -0.78 14.32 18.45
N SER A 637 -1.35 14.82 19.53
CA SER A 637 -2.67 14.45 20.02
C SER A 637 -3.18 15.53 20.97
N ASN A 638 -4.48 15.49 21.26
CA ASN A 638 -5.08 16.33 22.31
C ASN A 638 -4.38 16.13 23.65
N LEU A 639 -3.98 14.90 23.99
CA LEU A 639 -3.24 14.61 25.23
C LEU A 639 -1.86 15.28 25.24
N ALA A 640 -1.14 15.26 24.12
CA ALA A 640 0.16 15.94 24.00
C ALA A 640 0.03 17.47 24.11
N ALA A 641 -1.03 18.04 23.52
CA ALA A 641 -1.35 19.46 23.67
C ALA A 641 -1.62 19.84 25.13
N TRP A 642 -2.42 19.02 25.84
CA TRP A 642 -2.69 19.20 27.26
C TRP A 642 -1.43 19.08 28.12
N LYS A 643 -0.55 18.11 27.84
CA LYS A 643 0.74 17.97 28.53
C LYS A 643 1.61 19.20 28.35
N ARG A 644 1.73 19.76 27.14
CA ARG A 644 2.46 21.01 26.91
C ARG A 644 1.88 22.18 27.69
N MET A 645 0.56 22.32 27.69
CA MET A 645 -0.09 23.40 28.45
C MET A 645 0.19 23.26 29.95
N GLN A 646 0.21 22.04 30.47
CA GLN A 646 0.62 21.76 31.84
C GLN A 646 2.11 22.08 32.09
N ASP A 647 2.99 21.75 31.15
CA ASP A 647 4.42 22.05 31.23
C ASP A 647 4.69 23.57 31.25
N ILE A 648 3.95 24.34 30.43
CA ILE A 648 3.97 25.81 30.45
C ILE A 648 3.46 26.36 31.78
N GLU A 649 2.36 25.83 32.32
CA GLU A 649 1.88 26.21 33.65
C GLU A 649 2.93 25.93 34.74
N LEU A 650 3.62 24.78 34.67
CA LEU A 650 4.69 24.43 35.59
C LEU A 650 5.86 25.42 35.50
N MET A 651 6.18 25.94 34.32
CA MET A 651 7.19 26.99 34.17
C MET A 651 6.77 28.27 34.87
N HIS A 652 5.57 28.78 34.60
CA HIS A 652 5.05 29.96 35.29
C HIS A 652 5.08 29.78 36.81
N MET A 653 4.73 28.58 37.30
CA MET A 653 4.80 28.28 38.73
C MET A 653 6.22 28.30 39.31
N ARG A 654 7.22 27.83 38.57
CA ARG A 654 8.62 27.85 39.01
C ARG A 654 9.15 29.27 39.08
N TYR A 655 9.03 30.04 38.00
CA TYR A 655 9.56 31.41 37.95
C TYR A 655 8.77 32.38 38.84
N ALA A 656 7.50 32.09 39.13
CA ALA A 656 6.78 32.74 40.21
C ALA A 656 7.48 32.51 41.56
N LEU A 657 7.79 31.26 41.92
CA LEU A 657 8.49 30.95 43.17
C LEU A 657 9.88 31.58 43.23
N GLU A 658 10.64 31.52 42.14
CA GLU A 658 11.95 32.16 42.05
C GLU A 658 11.87 33.68 42.22
N SER A 659 10.91 34.32 41.53
CA SER A 659 10.65 35.76 41.70
C SER A 659 10.24 36.11 43.13
N ALA A 660 9.46 35.26 43.81
CA ALA A 660 9.10 35.46 45.20
C ALA A 660 10.33 35.38 46.13
N VAL A 661 11.20 34.38 45.94
CA VAL A 661 12.43 34.21 46.72
C VAL A 661 13.39 35.38 46.48
N LEU A 662 13.58 35.80 45.22
CA LEU A 662 14.42 36.95 44.88
C LEU A 662 13.85 38.27 45.44
N ALA A 663 12.53 38.46 45.40
CA ALA A 663 11.88 39.62 46.00
C ALA A 663 12.12 39.66 47.52
N LEU A 664 11.95 38.52 48.21
CA LEU A 664 12.17 38.42 49.66
C LEU A 664 13.63 38.67 50.02
N GLY A 665 14.58 38.09 49.27
CA GLY A 665 16.00 38.33 49.49
C GLY A 665 16.40 39.80 49.25
N ALA A 666 15.79 40.46 48.27
CA ALA A 666 15.99 41.90 48.06
C ALA A 666 15.42 42.74 49.22
N MET A 667 14.24 42.36 49.74
CA MET A 667 13.61 43.02 50.89
C MET A 667 14.39 42.80 52.21
N GLU A 668 14.99 41.63 52.40
CA GLU A 668 15.86 41.37 53.56
C GLU A 668 17.11 42.27 53.50
N ARG A 669 17.73 42.41 52.33
CA ARG A 669 18.89 43.30 52.12
C ARG A 669 18.56 44.79 52.24
N THR A 670 17.34 45.21 51.93
CA THR A 670 16.90 46.60 52.19
C THR A 670 16.76 46.93 53.66
N MET A 671 16.63 45.92 54.54
CA MET A 671 16.60 46.16 55.99
C MET A 671 18.00 46.46 56.55
N THR A 672 19.06 46.22 55.76
CA THR A 672 20.46 46.41 56.16
C THR A 672 21.20 47.51 55.40
N ASP A 673 20.75 47.91 54.20
CA ASP A 673 21.39 48.96 53.36
C ASP A 673 20.37 49.99 52.82
N GLU A 674 20.68 51.29 52.95
CA GLU A 674 19.71 52.39 52.79
C GLU A 674 19.41 52.81 51.33
N THR A 675 20.18 52.44 50.31
CA THR A 675 19.96 53.00 48.96
C THR A 675 20.20 52.00 47.83
N GLY A 676 19.13 51.36 47.34
CA GLY A 676 19.13 50.66 46.03
C GLY A 676 18.23 49.42 45.92
N SER A 677 17.98 48.67 47.00
CA SER A 677 17.35 47.34 46.90
C SER A 677 15.81 47.34 46.82
N HIS A 678 15.12 48.46 47.09
CA HIS A 678 13.65 48.54 47.05
C HIS A 678 13.07 48.42 45.63
N GLN A 679 13.73 49.05 44.65
CA GLN A 679 13.28 48.99 43.25
C GLN A 679 13.40 47.56 42.69
N MET A 680 14.44 46.82 43.10
CA MET A 680 14.63 45.41 42.72
C MET A 680 13.56 44.50 43.33
N ALA A 681 13.21 44.70 44.61
CA ALA A 681 12.11 43.97 45.24
C ALA A 681 10.76 44.20 44.51
N ILE A 682 10.45 45.46 44.17
CA ILE A 682 9.23 45.81 43.41
C ILE A 682 9.26 45.19 42.00
N PHE A 683 10.41 45.16 41.34
CA PHE A 683 10.59 44.52 40.03
C PHE A 683 10.29 43.01 40.10
N HIS A 684 10.84 42.30 41.08
CA HIS A 684 10.58 40.88 41.26
C HIS A 684 9.13 40.59 41.64
N LEU A 685 8.48 41.43 42.46
CA LEU A 685 7.04 41.32 42.76
C LEU A 685 6.15 41.54 41.53
N LYS A 686 6.53 42.47 40.63
CA LYS A 686 5.84 42.65 39.34
C LYS A 686 5.96 41.40 38.47
N ASN A 687 7.14 40.76 38.42
CA ASN A 687 7.33 39.52 37.68
C ASN A 687 6.56 38.34 38.30
N LEU A 688 6.56 38.22 39.62
CA LEU A 688 5.72 37.27 40.36
C LEU A 688 4.25 37.40 39.94
N ARG A 689 3.71 38.63 39.95
CA ARG A 689 2.32 38.89 39.53
C ARG A 689 2.07 38.42 38.10
N LYS A 690 2.95 38.78 37.15
CA LYS A 690 2.82 38.36 35.75
C LYS A 690 2.75 36.83 35.63
N HIS A 691 3.61 36.10 36.31
CA HIS A 691 3.59 34.62 36.26
C HIS A 691 2.36 34.03 36.95
N LEU A 692 1.89 34.59 38.07
CA LEU A 692 0.67 34.15 38.75
C LEU A 692 -0.58 34.40 37.91
N ASP A 693 -0.63 35.49 37.15
CA ASP A 693 -1.76 35.82 36.28
C ASP A 693 -1.89 34.87 35.07
N ALA A 694 -0.79 34.27 34.63
CA ALA A 694 -0.78 33.25 33.58
C ALA A 694 -1.21 31.83 34.04
N ILE A 695 -1.36 31.58 35.35
CA ILE A 695 -1.79 30.28 35.87
C ILE A 695 -3.32 30.24 35.93
N ASN A 696 -3.94 29.42 35.08
CA ASN A 696 -5.40 29.30 34.98
C ASN A 696 -6.02 28.54 36.16
N ASN A 697 -5.30 27.56 36.71
CA ASN A 697 -5.79 26.72 37.79
C ASN A 697 -5.76 27.46 39.16
N LYS A 698 -6.94 27.92 39.61
CA LYS A 698 -7.15 28.68 40.87
C LYS A 698 -6.51 28.01 42.10
N PRO A 699 -6.74 26.72 42.42
CA PRO A 699 -6.10 26.07 43.57
C PRO A 699 -4.57 26.03 43.48
N ARG A 700 -3.98 25.81 42.29
CA ARG A 700 -2.53 25.85 42.12
C ARG A 700 -1.97 27.26 42.34
N LYS A 701 -2.67 28.29 41.89
CA LYS A 701 -2.33 29.71 42.11
C LYS A 701 -2.29 30.05 43.60
N VAL A 702 -3.29 29.60 44.37
CA VAL A 702 -3.36 29.80 45.84
C VAL A 702 -2.21 29.07 46.56
N ASN A 703 -1.96 27.80 46.24
CA ASN A 703 -0.87 27.03 46.85
C ASN A 703 0.51 27.64 46.60
N LYS A 704 0.75 28.25 45.43
CA LYS A 704 2.04 28.88 45.10
C LYS A 704 2.29 30.19 45.84
N VAL A 705 1.23 30.89 46.23
CA VAL A 705 1.31 32.07 47.12
C VAL A 705 1.46 31.63 48.58
N ALA A 706 0.77 30.57 49.00
CA ALA A 706 0.79 30.07 50.37
C ALA A 706 2.13 29.40 50.77
N ARG A 707 2.83 28.74 49.83
CA ARG A 707 4.09 28.04 50.15
C ARG A 707 5.21 28.96 50.63
N PRO A 708 5.57 30.06 49.93
CA PRO A 708 6.52 31.05 50.41
C PRO A 708 6.15 31.57 51.80
N ILE A 709 4.86 31.90 52.01
CA ILE A 709 4.30 32.37 53.28
C ILE A 709 4.52 31.34 54.40
N SER A 710 4.29 30.06 54.12
CA SER A 710 4.46 28.97 55.10
C SER A 710 5.93 28.68 55.46
N THR A 711 6.86 28.78 54.49
CA THR A 711 8.30 28.63 54.76
C THR A 711 8.90 29.80 55.55
N LEU A 712 8.28 30.98 55.47
CA LEU A 712 8.66 32.16 56.25
C LEU A 712 8.06 32.16 57.67
N ALA A 713 6.94 31.45 57.89
CA ALA A 713 6.28 31.35 59.19
C ALA A 713 7.10 30.62 60.28
N GLY A 714 8.24 29.99 59.92
CA GLY A 714 9.17 29.38 60.88
C GLY A 714 10.07 30.37 61.64
N ARG A 715 10.05 31.66 61.29
CA ARG A 715 10.73 32.73 62.05
C ARG A 715 9.67 33.72 62.53
N GLN A 716 9.39 33.73 63.83
CA GLN A 716 8.35 34.56 64.48
C GLN A 716 8.41 36.05 64.05
N PHE A 717 9.60 36.57 63.74
CA PHE A 717 9.84 37.95 63.28
C PHE A 717 9.28 38.25 61.87
N VAL A 718 9.08 37.22 61.04
CA VAL A 718 8.65 37.36 59.66
C VAL A 718 7.12 37.29 59.53
N PHE A 719 6.43 36.72 60.52
CA PHE A 719 4.97 36.72 60.58
C PHE A 719 4.39 38.15 60.67
N ASP A 720 5.04 39.04 61.41
CA ASP A 720 4.67 40.46 61.51
C ASP A 720 4.95 41.22 60.22
N ILE A 721 6.04 40.90 59.52
CA ILE A 721 6.35 41.44 58.19
C ILE A 721 5.36 40.93 57.14
N ILE A 722 4.92 39.67 57.23
CA ILE A 722 3.92 39.08 56.32
C ILE A 722 2.52 39.64 56.57
N CYS A 723 2.13 39.85 57.83
CA CYS A 723 0.92 40.60 58.16
C CYS A 723 1.03 42.05 57.64
N GLY A 724 2.19 42.69 57.77
CA GLY A 724 2.46 44.02 57.20
C GLY A 724 2.40 44.05 55.67
N ILE A 725 2.92 43.04 54.99
CA ILE A 725 2.90 42.90 53.52
C ILE A 725 1.49 42.55 53.02
N LEU A 726 0.72 41.72 53.73
CA LEU A 726 -0.67 41.41 53.40
C LEU A 726 -1.59 42.62 53.61
N VAL A 727 -1.38 43.39 54.69
CA VAL A 727 -2.08 44.67 54.93
C VAL A 727 -1.64 45.71 53.90
N GLY A 728 -0.35 45.76 53.54
CA GLY A 728 0.20 46.63 52.50
C GLY A 728 -0.31 46.31 51.10
N LEU A 729 -0.36 45.03 50.72
CA LEU A 729 -0.93 44.55 49.46
C LEU A 729 -2.45 44.78 49.43
N ALA A 730 -3.17 44.57 50.53
CA ALA A 730 -4.58 44.91 50.64
C ALA A 730 -4.80 46.42 50.47
N CYS A 731 -3.98 47.27 51.10
CA CYS A 731 -4.04 48.72 50.96
C CYS A 731 -3.70 49.19 49.53
N VAL A 732 -2.69 48.61 48.88
CA VAL A 732 -2.30 48.94 47.50
C VAL A 732 -3.34 48.46 46.50
N ILE A 733 -3.94 47.27 46.70
CA ILE A 733 -5.03 46.75 45.87
C ILE A 733 -6.32 47.58 46.06
N CYS A 734 -6.61 48.05 47.28
CA CYS A 734 -7.72 48.96 47.54
C CYS A 734 -7.48 50.37 46.96
N ASN A 735 -6.28 50.93 47.08
CA ASN A 735 -5.94 52.23 46.47
C ASN A 735 -5.95 52.20 44.93
N LEU A 736 -5.50 51.10 44.31
CA LEU A 736 -5.54 50.93 42.85
C LEU A 736 -6.96 50.66 42.32
N ARG A 737 -7.88 50.16 43.15
CA ARG A 737 -9.31 50.10 42.82
C ARG A 737 -9.99 51.47 42.96
N ALA A 738 -9.58 52.29 43.93
CA ALA A 738 -10.09 53.65 44.10
C ALA A 738 -9.68 54.58 42.93
N GLN A 739 -8.45 54.46 42.41
CA GLN A 739 -7.98 55.22 41.23
C GLN A 739 -8.60 54.80 39.89
N LYS A 740 -9.34 53.69 39.83
CA LYS A 740 -10.08 53.24 38.64
C LYS A 740 -11.56 53.64 38.66
N ALA A 741 -12.02 54.25 39.76
CA ALA A 741 -13.41 54.67 39.96
C ALA A 741 -13.57 56.21 39.99
N THR A 742 -12.49 56.95 39.67
CA THR A 742 -12.45 58.37 39.31
C THR A 742 -11.84 58.47 37.93
#